data_AF-A0A7W1VUU9-F1
#
_entry.id   AF-A0A7W1VUU9-F1
#
_cell.length_a   1.000
_cell.length_b   1.000
_cell.length_c   1.000
_cell.angle_alpha   90.00
_cell.angle_beta   90.00
_cell.angle_gamma   90.00
#
_symmetry.space_group_name_H-M   'P 1'
#
loop_
_entity.id
_entity.type
_entity.pdbx_description
1 polymer ?
#
loop_
_entity_poly.entity_id
_entity_poly.type
_entity_poly.pdbx_seq_one_letter_code
_entity_poly.pdbx_strand_id
1 'polypeptide(L)'
;MLLGVLEVSADDINPPRSVMSTQVAQFLSNAINSGNIPNAATNTAAFDVLRQVEVPDVSRMKRVRYRDRTKRGDESHLFQGGWLFYAKEEQLILLDPGFGRESRLSSQTILEDADYRSELRELLGVLGGGTTGEMRVWDWKVVTQALPESRSTMPIFWHAVGAASLGFNDEAFALIQLSLNRKYASSELWNYVRLQARDSMSRGFNLTREGAPRSEVLAQWEATLQTYGSKLTSTDLNEYVALLKEQIADFPRIQQSTVEAPETLPAPTRATYYLDRFPDIKSGSLPENTLEDLVIALGRDAIPACIAHLNDRRLTRVVRYGISSNSGTKVLRVQDFALACIERITGVRFLNIDAVNGINTFSSYPAEGRKDLVRSVVNWWEANSAQSGVMWRLSQIESLSLEKRVAEIEQLEKLDPTATNYVSLLKRWAVNANQSAVRTLARPLAARGDLSLLPRLREELQTSGNTDVRTLLKYGLPEDYGLLRDAERKRRLKNPQANDSLYVFSLSFLLSSHLPEPPVPTNLFLVPLLVDGLAYREIHEMRKDTSVADDCVYALIQITGHKEGYERGDERDQRNAAIDRWADWWTRIGQKEWLATYPQTRPAFGNIDETPSKLDLASFPEVIPVLPAGATSIVRYSLPREQVGLLVQRGIIHFKEFAGVTQFRFTSETDEYKFFRSTKPAAFNKKTGDKRLVSTMPMLSSNSFLLPMMRFEGVALATPDTKGGTWVVQYGSPNIVAIYDGNRHTIRWSYTNEHRYTYPDPWRGALPLDDGAMLLFQERKQKRMVHLFAGKEHLQFPSIESLAQREASRMRRWLSSAPLWRDTGFNPIVTDKSGNIWWVEGNQFGLITGTNKILSRCDEFLLGTRTYASFGGLIRHDRTGVIVSVHDAASLLFFDGERICKGGNVTLPRKRLSGMGYQWPRFVGTRDELIWVGSSESEAFDFNMKPAAKFPGEVLLSDNRGGVWFSDYSPGNGLVVLIRVSKDGQESRLELPGLIAVPCLIDNSTAWVHTGRGLVKIRYSQNKLEVVSEASSAFPHEAKMWIDRAGCLWIASVGVADGRTIAVCYSTR
;
A
#
# COMPACT_ATOMS: atom_id res chain seq x y z
N MET A 1 -15.65 1.29 18.68
CA MET A 1 -16.06 2.25 19.71
C MET A 1 -14.79 2.73 20.38
N LEU A 2 -14.31 3.93 20.02
CA LEU A 2 -13.24 4.59 20.76
C LEU A 2 -13.91 5.38 21.88
N LEU A 3 -13.60 5.04 23.13
CA LEU A 3 -13.79 5.95 24.26
C LEU A 3 -12.74 7.05 24.08
N GLY A 4 -13.16 8.25 23.68
CA GLY A 4 -12.30 9.42 23.70
C GLY A 4 -12.13 9.88 25.14
N VAL A 5 -11.12 9.34 25.82
CA VAL A 5 -10.58 9.95 27.04
C VAL A 5 -9.72 11.13 26.58
N LEU A 6 -10.05 12.34 27.02
CA LEU A 6 -9.10 13.45 26.98
C LEU A 6 -8.03 13.15 28.04
N GLU A 7 -6.86 12.67 27.60
CA GLU A 7 -5.68 12.51 28.46
C GLU A 7 -5.09 13.89 28.79
N VAL A 8 -5.12 14.26 30.07
CA VAL A 8 -4.06 15.09 30.66
C VAL A 8 -2.98 14.11 31.10
N SER A 9 -1.77 14.25 30.53
CA SER A 9 -0.49 13.66 30.97
C SER A 9 -0.52 12.24 31.55
N ALA A 10 -0.36 11.22 30.71
CA ALA A 10 -0.04 9.84 31.12
C ALA A 10 1.47 9.58 31.06
N ASP A 11 2.22 10.06 32.04
CA ASP A 11 3.51 9.49 32.44
C ASP A 11 3.61 9.66 33.96
N ASP A 12 3.49 8.55 34.70
CA ASP A 12 3.49 8.40 36.18
C ASP A 12 2.18 8.56 36.96
N ILE A 13 1.07 7.92 36.54
CA ILE A 13 -0.07 7.69 37.47
C ILE A 13 -0.71 6.31 37.26
N ASN A 14 -0.55 5.41 38.23
CA ASN A 14 -1.56 4.37 38.51
C ASN A 14 -2.81 5.13 39.01
N PRO A 15 -3.92 5.22 38.25
CA PRO A 15 -5.10 5.93 38.73
C PRO A 15 -5.54 5.30 40.05
N PRO A 16 -5.94 6.11 41.05
CA PRO A 16 -6.43 5.57 42.30
C PRO A 16 -7.70 4.76 41.99
N ARG A 17 -7.57 3.44 42.13
CA ARG A 17 -8.64 2.46 42.01
C ARG A 17 -9.76 2.81 42.97
N SER A 18 -10.81 3.48 42.48
CA SER A 18 -12.05 3.65 43.22
C SER A 18 -13.04 2.60 42.77
N VAL A 19 -13.52 1.83 43.73
CA VAL A 19 -14.58 0.81 43.58
C VAL A 19 -15.84 1.49 43.07
N MET A 20 -16.61 0.81 42.20
CA MET A 20 -17.99 1.17 41.88
C MET A 20 -18.71 1.55 43.18
N SER A 21 -19.38 2.70 43.24
CA SER A 21 -20.03 3.09 44.50
C SER A 21 -20.94 1.94 44.94
N THR A 22 -20.86 1.55 46.21
CA THR A 22 -21.57 0.38 46.74
C THR A 22 -23.07 0.47 46.43
N GLN A 23 -23.60 1.69 46.30
CA GLN A 23 -24.96 2.00 45.88
C GLN A 23 -25.26 1.65 44.41
N VAL A 24 -24.41 2.00 43.44
CA VAL A 24 -24.63 1.66 42.02
C VAL A 24 -24.46 0.14 41.80
N ALA A 25 -23.50 -0.48 42.48
CA ALA A 25 -23.30 -1.93 42.46
C ALA A 25 -24.49 -2.68 43.11
N GLN A 26 -24.97 -2.23 44.28
CA GLN A 26 -26.18 -2.77 44.91
C GLN A 26 -27.43 -2.51 44.08
N PHE A 27 -27.54 -1.36 43.43
CA PHE A 27 -28.68 -1.03 42.60
C PHE A 27 -28.76 -1.93 41.36
N LEU A 28 -27.67 -2.08 40.61
CA LEU A 28 -27.60 -3.05 39.50
C LEU A 28 -27.88 -4.47 40.02
N SER A 29 -27.26 -4.84 41.13
CA SER A 29 -27.47 -6.16 41.75
C SER A 29 -28.93 -6.40 42.16
N ASN A 30 -29.62 -5.42 42.75
CA ASN A 30 -31.02 -5.50 43.19
C ASN A 30 -31.98 -5.49 41.99
N ALA A 31 -31.68 -4.71 40.96
CA ALA A 31 -32.39 -4.68 39.70
C ALA A 31 -32.34 -6.04 38.97
N ILE A 32 -31.21 -6.74 39.08
CA ILE A 32 -30.98 -8.06 38.50
C ILE A 32 -31.62 -9.17 39.36
N ASN A 33 -31.47 -9.08 40.68
CA ASN A 33 -31.98 -10.08 41.62
C ASN A 33 -33.51 -10.04 41.80
N SER A 34 -34.18 -8.92 41.46
CA SER A 34 -35.64 -8.78 41.55
C SER A 34 -36.43 -9.53 40.46
N GLY A 35 -35.75 -10.21 39.53
CA GLY A 35 -36.37 -11.20 38.64
C GLY A 35 -37.21 -10.66 37.47
N ASN A 36 -37.32 -9.34 37.30
CA ASN A 36 -38.16 -8.71 36.26
C ASN A 36 -37.47 -8.57 34.88
N ILE A 37 -36.41 -9.33 34.59
CA ILE A 37 -35.70 -9.28 33.30
C ILE A 37 -35.99 -10.56 32.49
N PRO A 38 -36.67 -10.48 31.33
CA PRO A 38 -36.80 -11.62 30.43
C PRO A 38 -35.42 -12.11 29.98
N ASN A 39 -35.11 -13.40 30.15
CA ASN A 39 -33.81 -14.04 29.82
C ASN A 39 -32.63 -13.82 30.79
N ALA A 40 -32.85 -13.58 32.08
CA ALA A 40 -31.77 -13.46 33.08
C ALA A 40 -30.80 -14.68 33.13
N ALA A 41 -31.26 -15.89 32.77
CA ALA A 41 -30.47 -17.11 32.80
C ALA A 41 -29.35 -17.17 31.72
N THR A 42 -29.46 -16.45 30.60
CA THR A 42 -28.42 -16.44 29.54
C THR A 42 -27.43 -15.29 29.65
N ASN A 43 -27.74 -14.26 30.44
CA ASN A 43 -26.90 -13.05 30.57
C ASN A 43 -26.24 -12.88 31.95
N THR A 44 -26.39 -13.85 32.86
CA THR A 44 -25.84 -13.80 34.23
C THR A 44 -24.34 -13.49 34.27
N ALA A 45 -23.56 -14.02 33.31
CA ALA A 45 -22.13 -13.77 33.20
C ALA A 45 -21.78 -12.31 32.81
N ALA A 46 -22.55 -11.67 31.93
CA ALA A 46 -22.33 -10.24 31.60
C ALA A 46 -22.61 -9.35 32.81
N PHE A 47 -23.61 -9.73 33.61
CA PHE A 47 -23.99 -9.02 34.82
C PHE A 47 -23.00 -9.18 35.97
N ASP A 48 -22.43 -10.38 36.16
CA ASP A 48 -21.38 -10.61 37.15
C ASP A 48 -20.09 -9.85 36.80
N VAL A 49 -19.78 -9.69 35.51
CA VAL A 49 -18.66 -8.83 35.08
C VAL A 49 -18.95 -7.36 35.36
N LEU A 50 -20.16 -6.86 35.11
CA LEU A 50 -20.52 -5.47 35.42
C LEU A 50 -20.38 -5.12 36.92
N ARG A 51 -20.52 -6.10 37.82
CA ARG A 51 -20.27 -5.92 39.26
C ARG A 51 -18.79 -5.73 39.60
N GLN A 52 -17.88 -6.17 38.72
CA GLN A 52 -16.43 -6.22 38.96
C GLN A 52 -15.65 -5.21 38.11
N VAL A 53 -16.29 -4.56 37.15
CA VAL A 53 -15.69 -3.45 36.40
C VAL A 53 -15.56 -2.24 37.33
N GLU A 54 -14.33 -1.81 37.62
CA GLU A 54 -14.06 -0.57 38.33
C GLU A 54 -14.56 0.62 37.50
N VAL A 55 -15.55 1.35 38.00
CA VAL A 55 -16.10 2.57 37.40
C VAL A 55 -15.48 3.76 38.14
N PRO A 56 -15.11 4.87 37.47
CA PRO A 56 -14.61 6.09 38.13
C PRO A 56 -15.52 6.52 39.29
N ASP A 57 -15.00 7.26 40.28
CA ASP A 57 -15.82 7.85 41.35
C ASP A 57 -16.90 8.78 40.76
N VAL A 58 -18.08 8.20 40.57
CA VAL A 58 -19.21 8.80 39.87
C VAL A 58 -20.05 9.71 40.76
N SER A 59 -19.77 9.77 42.07
CA SER A 59 -20.50 10.63 43.00
C SER A 59 -20.36 12.13 42.69
N ARG A 60 -19.36 12.48 41.86
CA ARG A 60 -19.07 13.84 41.38
C ARG A 60 -19.44 14.06 39.91
N MET A 61 -20.11 13.11 39.28
CA MET A 61 -20.45 13.16 37.87
C MET A 61 -21.50 14.26 37.62
N LYS A 62 -21.25 15.15 36.66
CA LYS A 62 -22.19 16.19 36.23
C LYS A 62 -22.54 16.00 34.77
N ARG A 63 -23.84 16.11 34.43
CA ARG A 63 -24.25 16.22 33.03
C ARG A 63 -23.88 17.61 32.55
N VAL A 64 -23.16 17.67 31.43
CA VAL A 64 -22.72 18.93 30.85
C VAL A 64 -23.17 19.00 29.40
N ARG A 65 -23.60 20.17 28.95
CA ARG A 65 -23.89 20.46 27.54
C ARG A 65 -22.78 21.35 26.99
N TYR A 66 -22.44 21.12 25.73
CA TYR A 66 -21.48 21.95 25.03
C TYR A 66 -22.17 23.13 24.36
N ARG A 67 -21.68 24.34 24.62
CA ARG A 67 -22.14 25.55 23.96
C ARG A 67 -20.96 26.30 23.35
N ASP A 68 -20.99 26.48 22.03
CA ASP A 68 -19.99 27.27 21.33
C ASP A 68 -20.23 28.77 21.57
N ARG A 69 -19.26 29.49 22.18
CA ARG A 69 -19.35 30.94 22.43
C ARG A 69 -19.49 31.78 21.17
N THR A 70 -19.00 31.31 20.02
CA THR A 70 -18.93 32.09 18.79
C THR A 70 -20.29 32.30 18.13
N LYS A 71 -21.29 31.48 18.48
CA LYS A 71 -22.64 31.49 17.87
C LYS A 71 -23.70 32.10 18.80
N ARG A 72 -23.45 33.32 19.29
CA ARG A 72 -24.45 34.06 20.08
C ARG A 72 -25.67 34.39 19.22
N GLY A 73 -26.80 33.72 19.48
CA GLY A 73 -28.11 34.05 18.90
C GLY A 73 -28.80 32.92 18.14
N ASP A 74 -28.12 31.79 17.91
CA ASP A 74 -28.69 30.65 17.18
C ASP A 74 -28.74 29.42 18.10
N GLU A 75 -29.88 29.22 18.76
CA GLU A 75 -30.11 28.09 19.68
C GLU A 75 -30.08 26.73 18.95
N SER A 76 -30.12 26.71 17.61
CA SER A 76 -30.11 25.50 16.79
C SER A 76 -28.75 24.77 16.72
N HIS A 77 -27.70 25.34 17.33
CA HIS A 77 -26.33 24.80 17.31
C HIS A 77 -25.83 24.28 18.67
N LEU A 78 -26.73 23.97 19.61
CA LEU A 78 -26.40 23.28 20.85
C LEU A 78 -26.13 21.79 20.56
N PHE A 79 -24.87 21.45 20.28
CA PHE A 79 -24.48 20.09 19.90
C PHE A 79 -24.06 19.25 21.11
N GLN A 80 -24.89 18.26 21.43
CA GLN A 80 -24.58 17.02 22.16
C GLN A 80 -24.16 17.18 23.63
N GLY A 81 -24.63 16.30 24.50
CA GLY A 81 -24.28 16.33 25.93
C GLY A 81 -23.15 15.36 26.25
N GLY A 82 -22.28 15.74 27.19
CA GLY A 82 -21.26 14.90 27.79
C GLY A 82 -21.50 14.65 29.28
N TRP A 83 -20.63 13.87 29.88
CA TRP A 83 -20.62 13.59 31.31
C TRP A 83 -19.28 13.99 31.88
N LEU A 84 -19.25 14.98 32.75
CA LEU A 84 -18.06 15.49 33.41
C LEU A 84 -17.84 14.73 34.73
N PHE A 85 -16.65 14.19 34.93
CA PHE A 85 -16.18 13.47 36.11
C PHE A 85 -15.08 14.29 36.77
N TYR A 86 -15.00 14.23 38.10
CA TYR A 86 -13.92 14.87 38.86
C TYR A 86 -13.12 13.80 39.59
N ALA A 87 -11.98 13.41 39.03
CA ALA A 87 -11.10 12.40 39.61
C ALA A 87 -9.92 13.06 40.32
N LYS A 88 -10.01 13.17 41.65
CA LYS A 88 -8.99 13.60 42.64
C LYS A 88 -8.22 14.90 42.42
N GLU A 89 -8.29 15.54 41.25
CA GLU A 89 -7.82 16.88 40.86
C GLU A 89 -8.06 17.16 39.35
N GLU A 90 -8.45 16.15 38.56
CA GLU A 90 -8.67 16.26 37.10
C GLU A 90 -10.14 16.16 36.69
N GLN A 91 -10.48 16.79 35.57
CA GLN A 91 -11.81 16.76 34.95
C GLN A 91 -11.81 15.83 33.73
N LEU A 92 -12.53 14.72 33.82
CA LEU A 92 -12.70 13.74 32.75
C LEU A 92 -14.05 13.95 32.07
N ILE A 93 -14.15 13.94 30.74
CA ILE A 93 -15.45 14.08 30.06
C ILE A 93 -15.75 12.87 29.18
N LEU A 94 -16.78 12.09 29.53
CA LEU A 94 -17.34 11.06 28.65
C LEU A 94 -18.30 11.70 27.67
N LEU A 95 -17.90 11.67 26.41
CA LEU A 95 -18.66 12.18 25.28
C LEU A 95 -19.67 11.14 24.80
N ASP A 96 -20.83 11.59 24.34
CA ASP A 96 -21.82 10.70 23.69
C ASP A 96 -21.18 9.98 22.48
N PRO A 97 -21.49 8.71 22.15
CA PRO A 97 -20.78 7.95 21.12
C PRO A 97 -20.84 8.53 19.70
N GLY A 98 -21.71 9.52 19.45
CA GLY A 98 -21.77 10.30 18.21
C GLY A 98 -20.67 11.36 18.05
N PHE A 99 -19.88 11.62 19.10
CA PHE A 99 -18.92 12.73 19.13
C PHE A 99 -17.68 12.52 18.25
N GLY A 100 -17.37 11.28 17.87
CA GLY A 100 -16.07 10.89 17.33
C GLY A 100 -15.84 11.04 15.83
N ARG A 101 -16.77 11.59 15.03
CA ARG A 101 -16.57 11.67 13.56
C ARG A 101 -16.47 13.05 12.95
N GLU A 102 -17.06 14.10 13.52
CA GLU A 102 -17.11 15.41 12.85
C GLU A 102 -16.89 16.63 13.76
N SER A 103 -16.86 16.47 15.09
CA SER A 103 -16.89 17.60 16.04
C SER A 103 -15.56 17.74 16.79
N ARG A 104 -14.66 18.61 16.32
CA ARG A 104 -13.53 19.07 17.16
C ARG A 104 -14.08 20.10 18.15
N LEU A 105 -13.93 19.85 19.45
CA LEU A 105 -14.21 20.84 20.49
C LEU A 105 -13.31 22.06 20.24
N SER A 106 -13.92 23.23 20.01
CA SER A 106 -13.16 24.47 19.95
C SER A 106 -12.75 24.89 21.36
N SER A 107 -11.65 25.65 21.48
CA SER A 107 -11.26 26.28 22.76
C SER A 107 -12.28 27.29 23.30
N GLN A 108 -13.35 27.56 22.53
CA GLN A 108 -14.43 28.47 22.87
C GLN A 108 -15.72 27.77 23.29
N THR A 109 -15.72 26.43 23.34
CA THR A 109 -16.84 25.66 23.86
C THR A 109 -16.89 25.77 25.39
N ILE A 110 -18.00 26.28 25.93
CA ILE A 110 -18.27 26.25 27.37
C ILE A 110 -19.03 24.97 27.69
N LEU A 111 -18.69 24.38 28.84
CA LEU A 111 -19.50 23.37 29.49
C LEU A 111 -20.53 24.07 30.37
N GLU A 112 -21.80 23.92 30.03
CA GLU A 112 -22.91 24.37 30.88
C GLU A 112 -23.43 23.16 31.66
N ASP A 113 -23.62 23.32 32.98
CA ASP A 113 -24.29 22.31 33.80
C ASP A 113 -25.72 22.13 33.27
N ALA A 114 -26.05 20.90 32.89
CA ALA A 114 -27.35 20.56 32.33
C ALA A 114 -28.26 19.95 33.39
N ASP A 115 -29.53 20.37 33.44
CA ASP A 115 -30.53 19.70 34.26
C ASP A 115 -30.86 18.34 33.64
N TYR A 116 -30.12 17.33 34.08
CA TYR A 116 -30.25 15.97 33.59
C TYR A 116 -31.63 15.37 33.89
N ARG A 117 -32.33 15.87 34.92
CA ARG A 117 -33.61 15.31 35.36
C ARG A 117 -34.74 15.59 34.38
N SER A 118 -34.69 16.71 33.65
CA SER A 118 -35.65 17.02 32.58
C SER A 118 -35.36 16.17 31.34
N GLU A 119 -34.10 16.05 30.94
CA GLU A 119 -33.66 15.22 29.80
C GLU A 119 -34.05 13.76 29.98
N LEU A 120 -33.87 13.23 31.18
CA LEU A 120 -34.12 11.83 31.44
C LEU A 120 -35.62 11.48 31.44
N ARG A 121 -36.46 12.40 31.95
CA ARG A 121 -37.92 12.28 31.86
C ARG A 121 -38.41 12.39 30.42
N GLU A 122 -37.84 13.30 29.62
CA GLU A 122 -38.16 13.43 28.20
C GLU A 122 -37.73 12.19 27.41
N LEU A 123 -36.50 11.69 27.65
CA LEU A 123 -35.98 10.47 27.04
C LEU A 123 -36.85 9.25 27.38
N LEU A 124 -37.21 9.07 28.64
CA LEU A 124 -38.10 7.99 29.07
C LEU A 124 -39.53 8.12 28.53
N GLY A 125 -40.07 9.34 28.44
CA GLY A 125 -41.38 9.60 27.84
C GLY A 125 -41.42 9.26 26.35
N VAL A 126 -40.36 9.60 25.61
CA VAL A 126 -40.21 9.26 24.18
C VAL A 126 -40.01 7.77 23.98
N LEU A 127 -39.13 7.14 24.77
CA LEU A 127 -38.87 5.70 24.69
C LEU A 127 -40.06 4.84 25.16
N GLY A 128 -40.92 5.40 26.02
CA GLY A 128 -42.16 4.79 26.52
C GLY A 128 -43.39 4.94 25.60
N GLY A 129 -43.26 5.61 24.45
CA GLY A 129 -44.30 5.66 23.41
C GLY A 129 -45.37 6.74 23.57
N GLY A 130 -45.14 7.78 24.39
CA GLY A 130 -46.09 8.88 24.58
C GLY A 130 -45.66 10.16 23.85
N THR A 131 -46.10 10.37 22.61
CA THR A 131 -46.10 11.71 22.01
C THR A 131 -47.27 12.50 22.58
N THR A 132 -47.02 13.60 23.30
CA THR A 132 -47.89 14.79 23.39
C THR A 132 -47.29 15.83 24.34
N GLY A 133 -46.86 16.96 23.79
CA GLY A 133 -46.39 18.11 24.55
C GLY A 133 -45.30 18.83 23.78
N GLU A 134 -45.52 20.12 23.51
CA GLU A 134 -44.62 21.00 22.76
C GLU A 134 -43.20 20.95 23.34
N MET A 135 -42.36 20.10 22.75
CA MET A 135 -40.95 19.98 23.10
C MET A 135 -40.21 21.18 22.55
N ARG A 136 -39.38 21.80 23.40
CA ARG A 136 -38.36 22.76 22.95
C ARG A 136 -37.45 22.05 21.96
N VAL A 137 -37.15 22.76 20.88
CA VAL A 137 -36.51 22.31 19.64
C VAL A 137 -35.26 21.47 19.90
N TRP A 138 -35.43 20.15 19.89
CA TRP A 138 -34.37 19.20 19.58
C TRP A 138 -34.65 18.66 18.18
N ASP A 139 -33.70 18.78 17.25
CA ASP A 139 -33.86 18.22 15.91
C ASP A 139 -33.69 16.70 15.95
N TRP A 140 -34.79 16.02 16.25
CA TRP A 140 -34.89 14.57 16.39
C TRP A 140 -34.61 13.80 15.07
N LYS A 141 -34.47 14.49 13.93
CA LYS A 141 -34.01 13.85 12.68
C LYS A 141 -32.60 13.27 12.83
N VAL A 142 -31.75 13.85 13.68
CA VAL A 142 -30.39 13.32 13.92
C VAL A 142 -30.42 12.05 14.78
N VAL A 143 -31.27 11.97 15.79
CA VAL A 143 -31.35 10.76 16.66
C VAL A 143 -32.04 9.60 15.95
N THR A 144 -33.06 9.86 15.12
CA THR A 144 -33.73 8.81 14.33
C THR A 144 -32.97 8.41 13.06
N GLN A 145 -32.18 9.30 12.45
CA GLN A 145 -31.28 8.92 11.33
C GLN A 145 -29.95 8.30 11.81
N ALA A 146 -29.49 8.59 13.04
CA ALA A 146 -28.29 7.97 13.63
C ALA A 146 -28.57 6.65 14.35
N LEU A 147 -29.83 6.35 14.69
CA LEU A 147 -30.27 5.05 15.19
C LEU A 147 -31.19 4.36 14.16
N PRO A 148 -30.68 3.95 12.98
CA PRO A 148 -31.37 2.90 12.26
C PRO A 148 -31.44 1.69 13.21
N GLU A 149 -32.53 0.92 13.15
CA GLU A 149 -32.87 -0.21 14.02
C GLU A 149 -31.76 -1.27 14.23
N SER A 150 -30.62 -1.13 13.57
CA SER A 150 -29.49 -2.04 13.57
C SER A 150 -28.21 -1.58 14.29
N ARG A 151 -28.05 -0.35 14.81
CA ARG A 151 -26.75 0.07 15.39
C ARG A 151 -26.83 0.94 16.66
N SER A 152 -26.31 0.36 17.74
CA SER A 152 -25.96 0.86 19.07
C SER A 152 -27.02 1.23 20.11
N THR A 153 -27.08 0.39 21.12
CA THR A 153 -27.86 0.51 22.38
C THR A 153 -26.96 0.88 23.56
N MET A 154 -25.64 0.87 23.35
CA MET A 154 -24.63 1.30 24.29
C MET A 154 -24.86 2.73 24.85
N PRO A 155 -25.39 3.71 24.09
CA PRO A 155 -25.74 5.03 24.66
C PRO A 155 -26.78 4.93 25.78
N ILE A 156 -27.81 4.08 25.63
CA ILE A 156 -28.88 3.89 26.62
C ILE A 156 -28.30 3.29 27.91
N PHE A 157 -27.37 2.34 27.78
CA PHE A 157 -26.66 1.75 28.93
C PHE A 157 -25.83 2.80 29.69
N TRP A 158 -25.07 3.65 28.99
CA TRP A 158 -24.30 4.72 29.62
C TRP A 158 -25.17 5.78 30.29
N HIS A 159 -26.33 6.12 29.70
CA HIS A 159 -27.32 6.97 30.37
C HIS A 159 -27.86 6.33 31.65
N ALA A 160 -28.07 5.01 31.67
CA ALA A 160 -28.50 4.33 32.87
C ALA A 160 -27.43 4.34 33.99
N VAL A 161 -26.17 4.13 33.62
CA VAL A 161 -25.04 4.25 34.55
C VAL A 161 -24.95 5.67 35.12
N GLY A 162 -25.11 6.69 34.27
CA GLY A 162 -25.12 8.08 34.70
C GLY A 162 -26.31 8.46 35.58
N ALA A 163 -27.51 7.94 35.28
CA ALA A 163 -28.70 8.13 36.11
C ALA A 163 -28.55 7.49 37.50
N ALA A 164 -28.03 6.25 37.57
CA ALA A 164 -27.78 5.58 38.84
C ALA A 164 -26.75 6.35 39.68
N SER A 165 -25.70 6.86 39.02
CA SER A 165 -24.64 7.65 39.66
C SER A 165 -25.13 8.96 40.27
N LEU A 166 -26.17 9.56 39.68
CA LEU A 166 -26.82 10.79 40.16
C LEU A 166 -27.94 10.53 41.17
N GLY A 167 -28.16 9.27 41.59
CA GLY A 167 -29.22 8.90 42.53
C GLY A 167 -30.61 8.79 41.91
N PHE A 168 -30.74 8.84 40.58
CA PHE A 168 -31.99 8.65 39.84
C PHE A 168 -32.23 7.15 39.59
N ASN A 169 -32.46 6.43 40.68
CA ASN A 169 -32.51 4.96 40.68
C ASN A 169 -33.67 4.42 39.82
N ASP A 170 -34.87 4.97 39.92
CA ASP A 170 -36.03 4.45 39.18
C ASP A 170 -35.85 4.60 37.67
N GLU A 171 -35.25 5.72 37.26
CA GLU A 171 -35.04 5.98 35.86
C GLU A 171 -33.80 5.28 35.27
N ALA A 172 -32.75 5.09 36.09
CA ALA A 172 -31.65 4.19 35.75
C ALA A 172 -32.15 2.76 35.51
N PHE A 173 -33.08 2.28 36.36
CA PHE A 173 -33.69 0.97 36.24
C PHE A 173 -34.44 0.86 34.90
N ALA A 174 -35.25 1.87 34.59
CA ALA A 174 -36.02 1.93 33.35
C ALA A 174 -35.09 1.91 32.11
N LEU A 175 -34.00 2.67 32.12
CA LEU A 175 -33.03 2.70 31.02
C LEU A 175 -32.25 1.38 30.86
N ILE A 176 -31.88 0.71 31.96
CA ILE A 176 -31.29 -0.64 31.91
C ILE A 176 -32.28 -1.63 31.29
N GLN A 177 -33.53 -1.66 31.75
CA GLN A 177 -34.56 -2.54 31.21
C GLN A 177 -34.79 -2.29 29.71
N LEU A 178 -34.86 -1.02 29.30
CA LEU A 178 -34.96 -0.62 27.89
C LEU A 178 -33.75 -1.05 27.06
N SER A 179 -32.54 -0.92 27.60
CA SER A 179 -31.32 -1.38 26.91
C SER A 179 -31.33 -2.90 26.74
N LEU A 180 -31.64 -3.65 27.80
CA LEU A 180 -31.62 -5.12 27.81
C LEU A 180 -32.73 -5.76 26.96
N ASN A 181 -33.89 -5.10 26.85
CA ASN A 181 -34.99 -5.57 26.02
C ASN A 181 -34.73 -5.41 24.51
N ARG A 182 -33.70 -4.65 24.10
CA ARG A 182 -33.29 -4.54 22.71
C ARG A 182 -32.29 -5.64 22.34
N LYS A 183 -32.64 -6.46 21.34
CA LYS A 183 -31.89 -7.65 20.87
C LYS A 183 -30.40 -7.40 20.54
N TYR A 184 -30.01 -6.15 20.27
CA TYR A 184 -28.64 -5.74 19.91
C TYR A 184 -27.81 -5.17 21.08
N ALA A 185 -28.38 -4.99 22.27
CA ALA A 185 -27.64 -4.45 23.43
C ALA A 185 -26.78 -5.44 24.15
N SER A 186 -27.28 -6.66 24.26
CA SER A 186 -26.48 -7.76 24.74
C SER A 186 -25.22 -7.90 23.88
N SER A 187 -25.32 -7.93 22.55
CA SER A 187 -24.16 -8.18 21.68
C SER A 187 -23.09 -7.08 21.74
N GLU A 188 -23.46 -5.81 21.82
CA GLU A 188 -22.48 -4.71 21.93
C GLU A 188 -21.82 -4.63 23.31
N LEU A 189 -22.58 -4.83 24.39
CA LEU A 189 -22.03 -4.92 25.74
C LEU A 189 -21.08 -6.12 25.85
N TRP A 190 -21.50 -7.27 25.31
CA TRP A 190 -20.66 -8.46 25.20
C TRP A 190 -19.37 -8.18 24.42
N ASN A 191 -19.44 -7.43 23.32
CA ASN A 191 -18.25 -7.05 22.56
C ASN A 191 -17.32 -6.11 23.33
N TYR A 192 -17.86 -5.12 24.04
CA TYR A 192 -17.05 -4.21 24.87
C TYR A 192 -16.33 -4.96 25.98
N VAL A 193 -17.06 -5.79 26.74
CA VAL A 193 -16.48 -6.62 27.80
C VAL A 193 -15.43 -7.58 27.24
N ARG A 194 -15.68 -8.17 26.06
CA ARG A 194 -14.72 -9.03 25.38
C ARG A 194 -13.45 -8.29 24.95
N LEU A 195 -13.55 -7.03 24.54
CA LEU A 195 -12.39 -6.20 24.22
C LEU A 195 -11.57 -5.91 25.48
N GLN A 196 -12.21 -5.52 26.58
CA GLN A 196 -11.52 -5.28 27.87
C GLN A 196 -10.83 -6.55 28.40
N ALA A 197 -11.51 -7.70 28.33
CA ALA A 197 -10.93 -8.98 28.67
C ALA A 197 -9.71 -9.31 27.79
N ARG A 198 -9.78 -9.02 26.48
CA ARG A 198 -8.69 -9.22 25.52
C ARG A 198 -7.50 -8.29 25.81
N ASP A 199 -7.74 -7.03 26.16
CA ASP A 199 -6.69 -6.07 26.49
C ASP A 199 -5.98 -6.46 27.79
N SER A 200 -6.75 -6.84 28.82
CA SER A 200 -6.20 -7.34 30.09
C SER A 200 -5.38 -8.63 29.91
N MET A 201 -5.86 -9.54 29.05
CA MET A 201 -5.12 -10.73 28.67
C MET A 201 -3.84 -10.40 27.89
N SER A 202 -3.90 -9.41 26.99
CA SER A 202 -2.76 -8.95 26.17
C SER A 202 -1.66 -8.32 27.02
N ARG A 203 -1.99 -7.67 28.14
CA ARG A 203 -0.99 -7.22 29.12
C ARG A 203 -0.15 -8.37 29.65
N GLY A 204 -0.76 -9.51 30.02
CA GLY A 204 0.01 -10.67 30.46
C GLY A 204 0.86 -11.31 29.35
N PHE A 205 0.42 -11.25 28.10
CA PHE A 205 1.27 -11.63 26.96
C PHE A 205 2.47 -10.70 26.78
N ASN A 206 2.29 -9.39 26.93
CA ASN A 206 3.40 -8.43 26.86
C ASN A 206 4.40 -8.67 28.00
N LEU A 207 3.92 -8.86 29.24
CA LEU A 207 4.77 -9.22 30.38
C LEU A 207 5.57 -10.50 30.11
N THR A 208 4.95 -11.52 29.51
CA THR A 208 5.61 -12.76 29.12
C THR A 208 6.75 -12.51 28.12
N ARG A 209 6.48 -11.70 27.07
CA ARG A 209 7.43 -11.36 25.99
C ARG A 209 8.58 -10.48 26.48
N GLU A 210 8.29 -9.49 27.33
CA GLU A 210 9.28 -8.60 27.95
C GLU A 210 10.14 -9.32 28.99
N GLY A 211 9.75 -10.55 29.34
CA GLY A 211 10.48 -11.39 30.24
C GLY A 211 10.34 -10.97 31.70
N ALA A 212 9.17 -10.46 32.08
CA ALA A 212 8.80 -10.21 33.46
C ALA A 212 8.89 -11.51 34.31
N PRO A 213 9.00 -11.40 35.64
CA PRO A 213 8.87 -12.53 36.55
C PRO A 213 7.56 -13.30 36.32
N ARG A 214 7.59 -14.64 36.37
CA ARG A 214 6.40 -15.48 36.15
C ARG A 214 5.28 -15.20 37.16
N SER A 215 5.63 -14.80 38.39
CA SER A 215 4.69 -14.39 39.42
C SER A 215 3.88 -13.16 39.01
N GLU A 216 4.48 -12.21 38.30
CA GLU A 216 3.78 -11.02 37.80
C GLU A 216 2.84 -11.36 36.63
N VAL A 217 3.30 -12.22 35.71
CA VAL A 217 2.44 -12.74 34.62
C VAL A 217 1.24 -13.50 35.20
N LEU A 218 1.49 -14.37 36.19
CA LEU A 218 0.46 -15.13 36.89
C LEU A 218 -0.55 -14.18 37.55
N ALA A 219 -0.08 -13.19 38.32
CA ALA A 219 -0.95 -12.22 38.99
C ALA A 219 -1.84 -11.46 38.00
N GLN A 220 -1.30 -11.02 36.85
CA GLN A 220 -2.07 -10.32 35.82
C GLN A 220 -3.15 -11.23 35.19
N TRP A 221 -2.84 -12.49 34.93
CA TRP A 221 -3.81 -13.43 34.35
C TRP A 221 -4.83 -13.94 35.35
N GLU A 222 -4.46 -14.15 36.62
CA GLU A 222 -5.41 -14.44 37.69
C GLU A 222 -6.38 -13.28 37.91
N ALA A 223 -5.89 -12.04 37.95
CA ALA A 223 -6.75 -10.86 38.00
C ALA A 223 -7.69 -10.82 36.78
N THR A 224 -7.20 -11.12 35.58
CA THR A 224 -8.02 -11.16 34.37
C THR A 224 -9.12 -12.24 34.45
N LEU A 225 -8.79 -13.44 34.93
CA LEU A 225 -9.77 -14.52 35.10
C LEU A 225 -10.77 -14.22 36.21
N GLN A 226 -10.32 -13.62 37.30
CA GLN A 226 -11.18 -13.20 38.41
C GLN A 226 -12.20 -12.17 37.92
N THR A 227 -11.74 -11.12 37.22
CA THR A 227 -12.58 -10.00 36.74
C THR A 227 -13.56 -10.39 35.63
N TYR A 228 -13.11 -11.16 34.63
CA TYR A 228 -13.89 -11.40 33.41
C TYR A 228 -14.43 -12.83 33.28
N GLY A 229 -13.94 -13.77 34.07
CA GLY A 229 -14.30 -15.19 33.97
C GLY A 229 -13.74 -15.90 32.73
N SER A 230 -13.90 -17.23 32.72
CA SER A 230 -13.35 -18.11 31.68
C SER A 230 -14.11 -18.09 30.35
N LYS A 231 -15.38 -17.64 30.34
CA LYS A 231 -16.21 -17.57 29.12
C LYS A 231 -15.83 -16.42 28.19
N LEU A 232 -15.31 -15.34 28.76
CA LEU A 232 -14.96 -14.09 28.05
C LEU A 232 -13.49 -14.01 27.68
N THR A 233 -12.66 -14.79 28.37
CA THR A 233 -11.24 -14.96 28.10
C THR A 233 -11.04 -16.17 27.18
N SER A 234 -9.85 -16.32 26.57
CA SER A 234 -9.59 -17.54 25.80
C SER A 234 -9.68 -18.75 26.74
N THR A 235 -10.24 -19.87 26.26
CA THR A 235 -10.20 -21.15 26.99
C THR A 235 -8.81 -21.53 27.49
N ASP A 236 -7.78 -21.10 26.76
CA ASP A 236 -6.37 -21.37 27.05
C ASP A 236 -5.87 -20.63 28.32
N LEU A 237 -6.53 -19.56 28.78
CA LEU A 237 -6.05 -18.71 29.88
C LEU A 237 -6.09 -19.44 31.23
N ASN A 238 -7.15 -20.21 31.50
CA ASN A 238 -7.24 -21.06 32.69
C ASN A 238 -6.08 -22.06 32.74
N GLU A 239 -5.79 -22.68 31.60
CA GLU A 239 -4.68 -23.62 31.47
C GLU A 239 -3.35 -22.91 31.70
N TYR A 240 -3.18 -21.71 31.15
CA TYR A 240 -1.96 -20.92 31.33
C TYR A 240 -1.70 -20.57 32.79
N VAL A 241 -2.74 -20.16 33.53
CA VAL A 241 -2.64 -19.87 34.96
C VAL A 241 -2.27 -21.11 35.75
N ALA A 242 -2.87 -22.27 35.46
CA ALA A 242 -2.53 -23.53 36.12
C ALA A 242 -1.07 -23.93 35.86
N LEU A 243 -0.62 -23.87 34.59
CA LEU A 243 0.76 -24.20 34.20
C LEU A 243 1.78 -23.23 34.81
N LEU A 244 1.47 -21.93 34.89
CA LEU A 244 2.37 -20.97 35.54
C LEU A 244 2.55 -21.24 37.03
N LYS A 245 1.49 -21.64 37.75
CA LYS A 245 1.59 -22.02 39.17
C LYS A 245 2.56 -23.18 39.37
N GLU A 246 2.40 -24.23 38.56
CA GLU A 246 3.30 -25.38 38.57
C GLU A 246 4.74 -24.97 38.24
N GLN A 247 4.94 -24.16 37.21
CA GLN A 247 6.28 -23.69 36.81
C GLN A 247 6.95 -22.79 37.86
N ILE A 248 6.19 -21.97 38.59
CA ILE A 248 6.74 -21.15 39.68
C ILE A 248 7.20 -22.03 40.83
N ALA A 249 6.43 -23.05 41.18
CA ALA A 249 6.81 -24.02 42.22
C ALA A 249 8.04 -24.84 41.82
N ASP A 250 8.19 -25.17 40.53
CA ASP A 250 9.30 -25.98 40.00
C ASP A 250 10.58 -25.16 39.72
N PHE A 251 10.48 -23.83 39.72
CA PHE A 251 11.59 -22.92 39.38
C PHE A 251 12.85 -23.13 40.24
N PRO A 252 12.79 -23.33 41.57
CA PRO A 252 13.98 -23.58 42.38
C PRO A 252 14.73 -24.85 41.97
N ARG A 253 14.00 -25.92 41.60
CA ARG A 253 14.59 -27.19 41.14
C ARG A 253 15.32 -26.98 39.82
N ILE A 254 14.71 -26.23 38.89
CA ILE A 254 15.36 -25.88 37.62
C ILE A 254 16.60 -25.03 37.90
N GLN A 255 16.54 -24.00 38.75
CA GLN A 255 17.71 -23.18 39.05
C GLN A 255 18.90 -24.00 39.61
N GLN A 256 18.63 -25.01 40.43
CA GLN A 256 19.66 -25.91 40.98
C GLN A 256 20.32 -26.83 39.92
N SER A 257 19.65 -27.13 38.81
CA SER A 257 20.20 -27.97 37.72
C SER A 257 20.96 -27.17 36.66
N THR A 258 21.36 -25.92 36.95
CA THR A 258 22.01 -25.03 35.96
C THR A 258 23.47 -25.42 35.82
N VAL A 259 23.95 -25.55 34.58
CA VAL A 259 25.34 -25.89 34.27
C VAL A 259 26.01 -24.67 33.65
N GLU A 260 27.23 -24.34 34.08
CA GLU A 260 27.96 -23.14 33.60
C GLU A 260 28.32 -23.23 32.10
N ALA A 261 28.71 -24.41 31.62
CA ALA A 261 29.16 -24.66 30.25
C ALA A 261 28.31 -25.75 29.56
N PRO A 262 27.04 -25.47 29.20
CA PRO A 262 26.15 -26.48 28.63
C PRO A 262 26.66 -27.06 27.29
N GLU A 263 27.47 -26.32 26.55
CA GLU A 263 28.12 -26.75 25.31
C GLU A 263 29.17 -27.86 25.49
N THR A 264 29.57 -28.19 26.73
CA THR A 264 30.44 -29.34 27.00
C THR A 264 29.67 -30.62 27.29
N LEU A 265 28.34 -30.55 27.47
CA LEU A 265 27.50 -31.72 27.70
C LEU A 265 27.42 -32.60 26.44
N PRO A 266 27.32 -33.94 26.56
CA PRO A 266 27.03 -34.81 25.41
C PRO A 266 25.77 -34.37 24.66
N ALA A 267 25.73 -34.50 23.33
CA ALA A 267 24.65 -33.94 22.50
C ALA A 267 23.22 -34.29 22.98
N PRO A 268 22.89 -35.54 23.37
CA PRO A 268 21.56 -35.85 23.92
C PRO A 268 21.26 -35.12 25.23
N THR A 269 22.22 -35.09 26.17
CA THR A 269 22.09 -34.40 27.45
C THR A 269 21.98 -32.89 27.27
N ARG A 270 22.71 -32.35 26.29
CA ARG A 270 22.68 -30.93 25.92
C ARG A 270 21.33 -30.52 25.34
N ALA A 271 20.74 -31.35 24.47
CA ALA A 271 19.41 -31.10 23.93
C ALA A 271 18.36 -31.09 25.04
N THR A 272 18.40 -32.06 25.97
CA THR A 272 17.53 -32.06 27.16
C THR A 272 17.72 -30.79 28.00
N TYR A 273 18.97 -30.40 28.28
CA TYR A 273 19.27 -29.17 29.02
C TYR A 273 18.66 -27.93 28.36
N TYR A 274 18.81 -27.77 27.05
CA TYR A 274 18.25 -26.64 26.31
C TYR A 274 16.72 -26.64 26.29
N LEU A 275 16.08 -27.79 26.11
CA LEU A 275 14.62 -27.92 26.15
C LEU A 275 14.07 -27.62 27.56
N ASP A 276 14.75 -28.08 28.61
CA ASP A 276 14.36 -27.81 30.00
C ASP A 276 14.45 -26.33 30.38
N ARG A 277 15.37 -25.59 29.75
CA ARG A 277 15.59 -24.15 29.97
C ARG A 277 14.84 -23.25 29.01
N PHE A 278 14.23 -23.82 27.99
CA PHE A 278 13.48 -23.05 27.01
C PHE A 278 12.42 -22.13 27.64
N PRO A 279 11.71 -22.53 28.72
CA PRO A 279 10.82 -21.64 29.45
C PRO A 279 11.45 -20.36 29.99
N ASP A 280 12.75 -20.34 30.29
CA ASP A 280 13.42 -19.25 31.03
C ASP A 280 14.03 -18.16 30.13
N ILE A 281 14.12 -18.41 28.83
CA ILE A 281 14.85 -17.55 27.90
C ILE A 281 14.00 -16.37 27.45
N LYS A 282 14.49 -15.15 27.65
CA LYS A 282 13.81 -13.94 27.17
C LYS A 282 13.84 -13.89 25.64
N SER A 283 12.70 -13.60 25.01
CA SER A 283 12.67 -13.29 23.59
C SER A 283 13.45 -12.01 23.32
N GLY A 284 14.61 -12.12 22.66
CA GLY A 284 15.41 -10.97 22.21
C GLY A 284 16.76 -10.75 22.91
N SER A 285 17.16 -11.58 23.87
CA SER A 285 18.44 -11.41 24.60
C SER A 285 19.52 -12.46 24.28
N LEU A 286 19.40 -13.21 23.19
CA LEU A 286 20.44 -14.16 22.76
C LEU A 286 21.21 -13.59 21.54
N PRO A 287 22.55 -13.66 21.54
CA PRO A 287 23.36 -13.36 20.35
C PRO A 287 23.16 -14.44 19.28
N GLU A 288 22.79 -14.01 18.06
CA GLU A 288 22.70 -14.72 16.75
C GLU A 288 22.18 -16.18 16.63
N ASN A 289 21.89 -16.92 17.70
CA ASN A 289 21.28 -18.25 17.64
C ASN A 289 20.23 -18.39 18.75
N THR A 290 18.97 -18.64 18.37
CA THR A 290 17.95 -18.98 19.38
C THR A 290 18.28 -20.36 19.98
N LEU A 291 17.74 -20.69 21.17
CA LEU A 291 17.85 -22.08 21.67
C LEU A 291 17.28 -23.10 20.67
N GLU A 292 16.38 -22.69 19.78
CA GLU A 292 15.88 -23.53 18.69
C GLU A 292 17.02 -23.92 17.78
N ASP A 293 17.79 -22.93 17.37
CA ASP A 293 18.92 -23.12 16.47
C ASP A 293 20.02 -23.94 17.16
N LEU A 294 20.20 -23.80 18.48
CA LEU A 294 21.12 -24.63 19.25
C LEU A 294 20.68 -26.10 19.34
N VAL A 295 19.38 -26.37 19.52
CA VAL A 295 18.84 -27.75 19.50
C VAL A 295 18.90 -28.33 18.08
N ILE A 296 18.58 -27.53 17.05
CA ILE A 296 18.64 -27.93 15.65
C ILE A 296 20.08 -28.23 15.21
N ALA A 297 21.05 -27.45 15.67
CA ALA A 297 22.47 -27.64 15.36
C ALA A 297 23.03 -28.97 15.88
N LEU A 298 22.42 -29.55 16.93
CA LEU A 298 22.76 -30.90 17.41
C LEU A 298 22.25 -32.01 16.47
N GLY A 299 21.42 -31.67 15.49
CA GLY A 299 20.93 -32.60 14.49
C GLY A 299 20.16 -33.76 15.10
N ARG A 300 20.37 -34.96 14.56
CA ARG A 300 19.59 -36.15 14.92
C ARG A 300 19.75 -36.60 16.38
N ASP A 301 20.87 -36.27 17.01
CA ASP A 301 21.13 -36.63 18.41
C ASP A 301 20.18 -35.91 19.38
N ALA A 302 19.56 -34.81 18.96
CA ALA A 302 18.56 -34.10 19.75
C ALA A 302 17.14 -34.71 19.66
N ILE A 303 16.83 -35.53 18.64
CA ILE A 303 15.47 -36.04 18.42
C ILE A 303 14.92 -36.84 19.61
N PRO A 304 15.67 -37.77 20.24
CA PRO A 304 15.18 -38.48 21.42
C PRO A 304 14.78 -37.54 22.56
N ALA A 305 15.56 -36.48 22.80
CA ALA A 305 15.25 -35.47 23.81
C ALA A 305 14.00 -34.66 23.42
N CYS A 306 13.86 -34.24 22.17
CA CYS A 306 12.66 -33.56 21.69
C CYS A 306 11.41 -34.44 21.82
N ILE A 307 11.49 -35.74 21.48
CA ILE A 307 10.38 -36.68 21.63
C ILE A 307 9.94 -36.78 23.10
N ALA A 308 10.89 -36.87 24.03
CA ALA A 308 10.60 -36.88 25.47
C ALA A 308 9.86 -35.60 25.93
N HIS A 309 10.09 -34.47 25.25
CA HIS A 309 9.46 -33.18 25.56
C HIS A 309 8.17 -32.90 24.77
N LEU A 310 7.68 -33.82 23.93
CA LEU A 310 6.39 -33.63 23.24
C LEU A 310 5.18 -33.64 24.21
N ASN A 311 5.34 -34.12 25.43
CA ASN A 311 4.29 -34.01 26.46
C ASN A 311 4.51 -32.83 27.43
N ASP A 312 5.56 -32.04 27.22
CA ASP A 312 5.90 -30.92 28.10
C ASP A 312 5.04 -29.68 27.79
N ARG A 313 4.07 -29.43 28.69
CA ARG A 313 3.11 -28.34 28.56
C ARG A 313 3.60 -27.01 29.15
N ARG A 314 4.80 -26.96 29.75
CA ARG A 314 5.34 -25.73 30.34
C ARG A 314 5.30 -24.58 29.35
N LEU A 315 4.87 -23.40 29.83
CA LEU A 315 4.79 -22.19 29.02
C LEU A 315 6.19 -21.61 28.79
N THR A 316 6.40 -21.13 27.57
CA THR A 316 7.62 -20.45 27.15
C THR A 316 7.44 -18.93 27.24
N ARG A 317 8.51 -18.16 26.99
CA ARG A 317 8.41 -16.70 26.85
C ARG A 317 8.10 -16.24 25.43
N VAL A 318 7.94 -17.18 24.50
CA VAL A 318 7.68 -16.88 23.09
C VAL A 318 6.18 -16.77 22.86
N VAL A 319 5.76 -15.58 22.46
CA VAL A 319 4.38 -15.26 22.10
C VAL A 319 4.27 -15.23 20.57
N ARG A 320 3.38 -16.05 19.99
CA ARG A 320 3.13 -16.09 18.55
C ARG A 320 1.78 -15.46 18.23
N TYR A 321 1.79 -14.57 17.24
CA TYR A 321 0.56 -14.07 16.62
C TYR A 321 0.10 -15.09 15.58
N GLY A 322 -1.17 -15.49 15.68
CA GLY A 322 -1.80 -16.30 14.65
C GLY A 322 -1.73 -15.63 13.26
N ILE A 323 -1.56 -16.44 12.20
CA ILE A 323 -1.42 -15.93 10.82
C ILE A 323 -2.75 -15.37 10.31
N SER A 324 -3.87 -15.83 10.85
CA SER A 324 -5.18 -15.22 10.62
C SER A 324 -5.50 -14.22 11.73
N SER A 325 -6.14 -13.10 11.40
CA SER A 325 -6.64 -12.11 12.36
C SER A 325 -7.53 -12.70 13.48
N ASN A 326 -8.01 -13.94 13.29
CA ASN A 326 -8.91 -14.66 14.17
C ASN A 326 -8.23 -15.70 15.09
N SER A 327 -6.97 -16.09 14.86
CA SER A 327 -6.34 -17.20 15.61
C SER A 327 -5.79 -16.82 16.99
N GLY A 328 -5.99 -15.57 17.42
CA GLY A 328 -5.60 -15.09 18.75
C GLY A 328 -4.08 -15.04 18.94
N THR A 329 -3.65 -14.34 19.99
CA THR A 329 -2.27 -14.38 20.46
C THR A 329 -2.14 -15.60 21.37
N LYS A 330 -1.09 -16.42 21.20
CA LYS A 330 -0.83 -17.59 22.04
C LYS A 330 0.60 -17.60 22.56
N VAL A 331 0.77 -18.12 23.78
CA VAL A 331 2.10 -18.44 24.34
C VAL A 331 2.44 -19.86 23.92
N LEU A 332 3.60 -20.04 23.28
CA LEU A 332 4.07 -21.35 22.88
C LEU A 332 4.46 -22.17 24.10
N ARG A 333 4.33 -23.49 24.00
CA ARG A 333 4.73 -24.47 25.02
C ARG A 333 6.01 -25.18 24.60
N VAL A 334 6.69 -25.81 25.55
CA VAL A 334 7.90 -26.60 25.25
C VAL A 334 7.62 -27.68 24.21
N GLN A 335 6.47 -28.37 24.30
CA GLN A 335 6.05 -29.34 23.28
C GLN A 335 5.89 -28.77 21.87
N ASP A 336 5.46 -27.49 21.71
CA ASP A 336 5.34 -26.85 20.39
C ASP A 336 6.71 -26.69 19.75
N PHE A 337 7.67 -26.31 20.59
CA PHE A 337 9.05 -26.11 20.20
C PHE A 337 9.78 -27.42 19.94
N ALA A 338 9.58 -28.42 20.80
CA ALA A 338 10.15 -29.76 20.63
C ALA A 338 9.69 -30.37 19.29
N LEU A 339 8.39 -30.23 18.96
CA LEU A 339 7.90 -30.66 17.66
C LEU A 339 8.52 -29.85 16.51
N ALA A 340 8.60 -28.52 16.62
CA ALA A 340 9.24 -27.68 15.61
C ALA A 340 10.72 -28.06 15.39
N CYS A 341 11.47 -28.37 16.45
CA CYS A 341 12.84 -28.87 16.36
C CYS A 341 12.88 -30.23 15.64
N ILE A 342 11.99 -31.17 15.97
CA ILE A 342 11.89 -32.44 15.24
C ILE A 342 11.58 -32.17 13.78
N GLU A 343 10.62 -31.31 13.45
CA GLU A 343 10.28 -30.99 12.06
C GLU A 343 11.44 -30.33 11.31
N ARG A 344 12.25 -29.48 11.95
CA ARG A 344 13.38 -28.79 11.33
C ARG A 344 14.61 -29.69 11.20
N ILE A 345 14.93 -30.49 12.22
CA ILE A 345 16.03 -31.46 12.19
C ILE A 345 15.71 -32.58 11.20
N THR A 346 14.51 -33.14 11.31
CA THR A 346 14.09 -34.24 10.45
C THR A 346 13.77 -33.72 9.09
N GLY A 347 13.09 -32.59 8.93
CA GLY A 347 12.49 -32.13 7.67
C GLY A 347 11.08 -32.70 7.41
N VAL A 348 10.56 -33.58 8.29
CA VAL A 348 9.19 -34.11 8.23
C VAL A 348 8.23 -33.06 8.80
N ARG A 349 7.14 -32.78 8.09
CA ARG A 349 6.01 -32.04 8.68
C ARG A 349 5.05 -33.04 9.33
N PHE A 350 4.96 -33.02 10.65
CA PHE A 350 3.99 -33.80 11.41
C PHE A 350 2.69 -33.01 11.59
N LEU A 351 2.79 -31.69 11.76
CA LEU A 351 1.63 -30.80 11.76
C LEU A 351 1.16 -30.54 10.32
N ASN A 352 -0.01 -31.07 9.98
CA ASN A 352 -0.68 -30.72 8.73
C ASN A 352 -1.35 -29.35 8.86
N ILE A 353 -0.63 -28.30 8.48
CA ILE A 353 -1.09 -26.90 8.54
C ILE A 353 -2.33 -26.68 7.64
N ASP A 354 -2.48 -27.47 6.57
CA ASP A 354 -3.58 -27.30 5.61
C ASP A 354 -4.89 -27.96 6.08
N ALA A 355 -4.84 -28.89 7.05
CA ALA A 355 -6.01 -29.65 7.48
C ALA A 355 -6.87 -28.94 8.54
N VAL A 356 -6.36 -27.91 9.21
CA VAL A 356 -7.06 -27.30 10.36
C VAL A 356 -7.03 -25.78 10.29
N ASN A 357 -8.05 -25.21 9.65
CA ASN A 357 -8.43 -23.78 9.58
C ASN A 357 -7.77 -22.86 10.64
N GLY A 358 -6.53 -22.44 10.41
CA GLY A 358 -5.83 -21.45 11.23
C GLY A 358 -5.29 -21.92 12.58
N ILE A 359 -5.23 -23.23 12.85
CA ILE A 359 -4.62 -23.77 14.07
C ILE A 359 -3.13 -24.08 13.83
N ASN A 360 -2.25 -23.17 14.26
CA ASN A 360 -0.82 -23.19 13.91
C ASN A 360 0.11 -23.76 14.99
N THR A 361 -0.39 -24.41 16.05
CA THR A 361 0.47 -24.96 17.12
C THR A 361 0.02 -26.35 17.56
N PHE A 362 0.97 -27.20 17.94
CA PHE A 362 0.72 -28.54 18.46
C PHE A 362 -0.13 -28.53 19.72
N SER A 363 0.10 -27.55 20.60
CA SER A 363 -0.66 -27.29 21.81
C SER A 363 -2.14 -27.03 21.57
N SER A 364 -2.52 -26.59 20.37
CA SER A 364 -3.91 -26.32 20.03
C SER A 364 -4.68 -27.55 19.53
N TYR A 365 -4.01 -28.70 19.31
CA TYR A 365 -4.70 -29.95 19.00
C TYR A 365 -5.46 -30.47 20.25
N PRO A 366 -6.62 -31.11 20.07
CA PRO A 366 -7.28 -31.85 21.14
C PRO A 366 -6.33 -32.88 21.77
N ALA A 367 -6.54 -33.21 23.05
CA ALA A 367 -5.64 -34.11 23.78
C ALA A 367 -5.41 -35.46 23.07
N GLU A 368 -6.47 -36.06 22.51
CA GLU A 368 -6.35 -37.31 21.75
C GLU A 368 -5.58 -37.12 20.44
N GLY A 369 -5.86 -36.05 19.68
CA GLY A 369 -5.09 -35.72 18.47
C GLY A 369 -3.61 -35.45 18.77
N ARG A 370 -3.28 -34.91 19.95
CA ARG A 370 -1.89 -34.79 20.39
C ARG A 370 -1.25 -36.15 20.67
N LYS A 371 -1.93 -37.04 21.39
CA LYS A 371 -1.43 -38.40 21.67
C LYS A 371 -1.18 -39.18 20.39
N ASP A 372 -2.09 -39.10 19.42
CA ASP A 372 -1.93 -39.74 18.12
C ASP A 372 -0.73 -39.18 17.37
N LEU A 373 -0.54 -37.85 17.38
CA LEU A 373 0.62 -37.23 16.76
C LEU A 373 1.93 -37.64 17.44
N VAL A 374 2.00 -37.65 18.78
CA VAL A 374 3.19 -38.13 19.50
C VAL A 374 3.49 -39.58 19.12
N ARG A 375 2.47 -40.46 19.08
CA ARG A 375 2.63 -41.85 18.64
C ARG A 375 3.14 -41.93 17.21
N SER A 376 2.62 -41.11 16.30
CA SER A 376 3.11 -41.02 14.93
C SER A 376 4.57 -40.60 14.86
N VAL A 377 4.99 -39.60 15.64
CA VAL A 377 6.39 -39.15 15.71
C VAL A 377 7.30 -40.25 16.26
N VAL A 378 6.89 -40.93 17.33
CA VAL A 378 7.66 -42.04 17.95
C VAL A 378 7.82 -43.21 16.98
N ASN A 379 6.71 -43.74 16.45
CA ASN A 379 6.73 -44.84 15.49
C ASN A 379 7.57 -44.48 14.25
N TRP A 380 7.46 -43.23 13.81
CA TRP A 380 8.24 -42.72 12.70
C TRP A 380 9.74 -42.71 13.03
N TRP A 381 10.14 -42.25 14.22
CA TRP A 381 11.55 -42.22 14.64
C TRP A 381 12.13 -43.63 14.77
N GLU A 382 11.39 -44.57 15.35
CA GLU A 382 11.82 -45.98 15.47
C GLU A 382 12.10 -46.62 14.11
N ALA A 383 11.25 -46.36 13.10
CA ALA A 383 11.42 -46.92 11.76
C ALA A 383 12.53 -46.27 10.93
N ASN A 384 12.93 -45.02 11.25
CA ASN A 384 13.79 -44.22 10.37
C ASN A 384 15.10 -43.74 11.02
N SER A 385 15.29 -43.91 12.33
CA SER A 385 16.47 -43.43 13.06
C SER A 385 17.81 -43.90 12.45
N ALA A 386 17.85 -45.13 11.93
CA ALA A 386 19.03 -45.73 11.29
C ALA A 386 19.24 -45.35 9.81
N GLN A 387 18.26 -44.73 9.14
CA GLN A 387 18.38 -44.42 7.69
C GLN A 387 19.22 -43.17 7.45
N SER A 388 20.01 -43.07 6.39
CA SER A 388 20.72 -41.81 6.06
C SER A 388 19.73 -40.65 5.82
N GLY A 389 20.20 -39.41 5.99
CA GLY A 389 19.35 -38.22 5.78
C GLY A 389 18.75 -38.14 4.36
N VAL A 390 19.45 -38.64 3.34
CA VAL A 390 18.95 -38.69 1.96
C VAL A 390 17.88 -39.76 1.78
N MET A 391 18.11 -40.98 2.28
CA MET A 391 17.12 -42.05 2.23
C MET A 391 15.82 -41.67 2.96
N TRP A 392 15.98 -40.90 4.03
CA TRP A 392 14.85 -40.32 4.74
C TRP A 392 14.05 -39.32 3.87
N ARG A 393 14.70 -38.30 3.28
CA ARG A 393 14.01 -37.33 2.40
C ARG A 393 13.30 -38.02 1.23
N LEU A 394 13.92 -39.07 0.68
CA LEU A 394 13.33 -39.90 -0.36
C LEU A 394 12.08 -40.65 0.12
N SER A 395 12.00 -41.11 1.36
CA SER A 395 10.80 -41.79 1.87
C SER A 395 9.62 -40.83 2.05
N GLN A 396 9.89 -39.56 2.32
CA GLN A 396 8.86 -38.53 2.52
C GLN A 396 8.36 -37.88 1.24
N ILE A 397 9.11 -38.02 0.15
CA ILE A 397 8.85 -37.26 -1.08
C ILE A 397 7.42 -37.47 -1.59
N GLU A 398 6.86 -38.68 -1.46
CA GLU A 398 5.50 -38.99 -1.92
C GLU A 398 4.38 -38.29 -1.12
N SER A 399 4.69 -37.73 0.06
CA SER A 399 3.72 -36.95 0.85
C SER A 399 3.63 -35.48 0.42
N LEU A 400 4.62 -34.99 -0.33
CA LEU A 400 4.69 -33.58 -0.75
C LEU A 400 3.74 -33.29 -1.93
N SER A 401 3.43 -32.00 -2.17
CA SER A 401 2.80 -31.59 -3.44
C SER A 401 3.77 -31.81 -4.60
N LEU A 402 3.29 -31.97 -5.83
CA LEU A 402 4.13 -32.30 -6.98
C LEU A 402 5.27 -31.29 -7.22
N GLU A 403 5.01 -30.00 -7.05
CA GLU A 403 6.04 -28.95 -7.19
C GLU A 403 7.12 -29.10 -6.13
N LYS A 404 6.72 -29.37 -4.88
CA LYS A 404 7.64 -29.62 -3.78
C LYS A 404 8.42 -30.92 -3.99
N ARG A 405 7.78 -31.97 -4.53
CA ARG A 405 8.46 -33.23 -4.91
C ARG A 405 9.59 -32.99 -5.89
N VAL A 406 9.31 -32.24 -6.95
CA VAL A 406 10.32 -31.91 -7.98
C VAL A 406 11.47 -31.11 -7.39
N ALA A 407 11.16 -30.05 -6.62
CA ALA A 407 12.20 -29.23 -5.98
C ALA A 407 13.05 -30.06 -4.98
N GLU A 408 12.42 -30.98 -4.26
CA GLU A 408 13.09 -31.88 -3.34
C GLU A 408 14.01 -32.87 -4.07
N ILE A 409 13.57 -33.44 -5.20
CA ILE A 409 14.43 -34.26 -6.07
C ILE A 409 15.69 -33.49 -6.49
N GLU A 410 15.56 -32.24 -6.92
CA GLU A 410 16.70 -31.43 -7.35
C GLU A 410 17.70 -31.16 -6.22
N GLN A 411 17.23 -31.05 -4.97
CA GLN A 411 18.12 -30.92 -3.81
C GLN A 411 18.77 -32.24 -3.44
N LEU A 412 18.01 -33.35 -3.48
CA LEU A 412 18.51 -34.67 -3.13
C LEU A 412 19.56 -35.17 -4.12
N GLU A 413 19.33 -34.96 -5.41
CA GLU A 413 20.28 -35.33 -6.45
C GLU A 413 21.61 -34.57 -6.31
N LYS A 414 21.59 -33.33 -5.80
CA LYS A 414 22.83 -32.59 -5.49
C LYS A 414 23.56 -33.13 -4.26
N LEU A 415 22.83 -33.66 -3.29
CA LEU A 415 23.40 -34.20 -2.05
C LEU A 415 23.98 -35.60 -2.26
N ASP A 416 23.25 -36.46 -2.97
CA ASP A 416 23.66 -37.81 -3.32
C ASP A 416 22.98 -38.23 -4.64
N PRO A 417 23.69 -38.08 -5.79
CA PRO A 417 23.17 -38.46 -7.09
C PRO A 417 22.82 -39.96 -7.21
N THR A 418 23.32 -40.81 -6.30
CA THR A 418 23.19 -42.26 -6.36
C THR A 418 22.13 -42.83 -5.42
N ALA A 419 21.54 -42.01 -4.56
CA ALA A 419 20.58 -42.47 -3.56
C ALA A 419 19.32 -43.12 -4.15
N THR A 420 18.91 -42.70 -5.35
CA THR A 420 17.82 -43.36 -6.10
C THR A 420 17.92 -43.07 -7.59
N ASN A 421 17.14 -43.81 -8.39
CA ASN A 421 16.95 -43.48 -9.80
C ASN A 421 15.88 -42.40 -9.94
N TYR A 422 16.30 -41.12 -9.86
CA TYR A 422 15.40 -39.96 -9.93
C TYR A 422 14.59 -39.89 -11.23
N VAL A 423 15.13 -40.37 -12.35
CA VAL A 423 14.40 -40.45 -13.63
C VAL A 423 13.23 -41.42 -13.52
N SER A 424 13.46 -42.61 -12.98
CA SER A 424 12.41 -43.60 -12.75
C SER A 424 11.34 -43.09 -11.78
N LEU A 425 11.73 -42.34 -10.75
CA LEU A 425 10.80 -41.72 -9.81
C LEU A 425 9.90 -40.67 -10.48
N LEU A 426 10.48 -39.76 -11.26
CA LEU A 426 9.73 -38.76 -12.04
C LEU A 426 8.81 -39.41 -13.08
N LYS A 427 9.27 -40.48 -13.77
CA LYS A 427 8.45 -41.25 -14.70
C LYS A 427 7.24 -41.87 -14.03
N ARG A 428 7.41 -42.43 -12.84
CA ARG A 428 6.31 -43.00 -12.06
C ARG A 428 5.22 -41.96 -11.80
N TRP A 429 5.58 -40.72 -11.47
CA TRP A 429 4.61 -39.63 -11.32
C TRP A 429 3.99 -39.20 -12.65
N ALA A 430 4.75 -39.25 -13.74
CA ALA A 430 4.30 -38.86 -15.07
C ALA A 430 3.23 -39.80 -15.67
N VAL A 431 3.27 -41.10 -15.35
CA VAL A 431 2.30 -42.10 -15.87
C VAL A 431 0.85 -41.67 -15.58
N ASN A 432 0.59 -41.17 -14.37
CA ASN A 432 -0.75 -40.77 -13.92
C ASN A 432 -0.94 -39.25 -13.86
N ALA A 433 -0.02 -38.47 -14.43
CA ALA A 433 -0.07 -37.02 -14.39
C ALA A 433 -1.24 -36.48 -15.24
N ASN A 434 -2.05 -35.59 -14.64
CA ASN A 434 -2.97 -34.74 -15.39
C ASN A 434 -2.21 -33.64 -16.16
N GLN A 435 -2.91 -32.84 -16.97
CA GLN A 435 -2.28 -31.80 -17.80
C GLN A 435 -1.41 -30.81 -16.99
N SER A 436 -1.88 -30.36 -15.83
CA SER A 436 -1.09 -29.46 -14.97
C SER A 436 0.19 -30.13 -14.47
N ALA A 437 0.10 -31.40 -14.06
CA ALA A 437 1.22 -32.17 -13.56
C ALA A 437 2.25 -32.49 -14.66
N VAL A 438 1.82 -32.70 -15.91
CA VAL A 438 2.71 -32.90 -17.06
C VAL A 438 3.65 -31.72 -17.23
N ARG A 439 3.16 -30.49 -17.09
CA ARG A 439 4.00 -29.27 -17.18
C ARG A 439 5.05 -29.21 -16.08
N THR A 440 4.70 -29.58 -14.85
CA THR A 440 5.62 -29.61 -13.71
C THR A 440 6.70 -30.69 -13.87
N LEU A 441 6.39 -31.83 -14.51
CA LEU A 441 7.28 -32.98 -14.64
C LEU A 441 8.13 -33.02 -15.92
N ALA A 442 7.68 -32.37 -16.99
CA ALA A 442 8.36 -32.43 -18.29
C ALA A 442 9.77 -31.81 -18.24
N ARG A 443 9.91 -30.64 -17.60
CA ARG A 443 11.22 -29.97 -17.50
C ARG A 443 12.26 -30.76 -16.71
N PRO A 444 11.97 -31.28 -15.49
CA PRO A 444 12.90 -32.11 -14.73
C PRO A 444 13.28 -33.41 -15.44
N LEU A 445 12.35 -34.05 -16.16
CA LEU A 445 12.64 -35.25 -16.95
C LEU A 445 13.55 -34.94 -18.14
N ALA A 446 13.23 -33.89 -18.91
CA ALA A 446 14.02 -33.50 -20.07
C ALA A 446 15.43 -33.03 -19.68
N ALA A 447 15.58 -32.36 -18.53
CA ALA A 447 16.89 -31.98 -17.98
C ALA A 447 17.79 -33.19 -17.67
N ARG A 448 17.21 -34.38 -17.49
CA ARG A 448 17.92 -35.65 -17.25
C ARG A 448 17.99 -36.53 -18.50
N GLY A 449 17.72 -35.95 -19.68
CA GLY A 449 17.77 -36.63 -20.97
C GLY A 449 16.51 -37.42 -21.33
N ASP A 450 15.44 -37.36 -20.52
CA ASP A 450 14.20 -38.08 -20.81
C ASP A 450 13.16 -37.18 -21.47
N LEU A 451 12.93 -37.41 -22.77
CA LEU A 451 12.02 -36.61 -23.59
C LEU A 451 10.61 -37.22 -23.73
N SER A 452 10.25 -38.21 -22.90
CA SER A 452 8.99 -38.96 -23.04
C SER A 452 7.72 -38.13 -22.88
N LEU A 453 7.80 -36.96 -22.23
CA LEU A 453 6.66 -36.04 -22.07
C LEU A 453 6.55 -34.98 -23.17
N LEU A 454 7.52 -34.85 -24.09
CA LEU A 454 7.41 -33.87 -25.18
C LEU A 454 6.18 -34.08 -26.08
N PRO A 455 5.81 -35.32 -26.48
CA PRO A 455 4.59 -35.56 -27.26
C PRO A 455 3.32 -35.01 -26.61
N ARG A 456 3.19 -35.16 -25.27
CA ARG A 456 2.04 -34.60 -24.52
C ARG A 456 2.07 -33.08 -24.48
N LEU A 457 3.26 -32.46 -24.32
CA LEU A 457 3.38 -31.00 -24.38
C LEU A 457 3.01 -30.45 -25.77
N ARG A 458 3.33 -31.16 -26.86
CA ARG A 458 2.92 -30.83 -28.24
C ARG A 458 1.41 -30.88 -28.40
N GLU A 459 0.78 -31.95 -27.92
CA GLU A 459 -0.67 -32.11 -27.95
C GLU A 459 -1.37 -30.99 -27.15
N GLU A 460 -0.88 -30.64 -25.96
CA GLU A 460 -1.41 -29.52 -25.17
C GLU A 460 -1.27 -28.17 -25.87
N LEU A 461 -0.13 -27.94 -26.55
CA LEU A 461 0.11 -26.74 -27.33
C LEU A 461 -0.91 -26.61 -28.47
N GLN A 462 -1.16 -27.71 -29.19
CA GLN A 462 -2.08 -27.74 -30.32
C GLN A 462 -3.55 -27.59 -29.89
N THR A 463 -3.94 -28.22 -28.78
CA THR A 463 -5.33 -28.25 -28.30
C THR A 463 -5.73 -27.00 -27.52
N SER A 464 -4.89 -26.57 -26.57
CA SER A 464 -5.24 -25.50 -25.62
C SER A 464 -4.47 -24.20 -25.85
N GLY A 465 -3.33 -24.24 -26.54
CA GLY A 465 -2.39 -23.11 -26.64
C GLY A 465 -1.70 -22.75 -25.31
N ASN A 466 -1.93 -23.52 -24.24
CA ASN A 466 -1.32 -23.35 -22.93
C ASN A 466 -0.46 -24.60 -22.65
N THR A 467 0.85 -24.47 -22.73
CA THR A 467 1.81 -25.57 -22.49
C THR A 467 3.04 -25.03 -21.78
N ASP A 468 3.94 -25.90 -21.32
CA ASP A 468 5.27 -25.46 -20.87
C ASP A 468 6.19 -25.16 -22.07
N VAL A 469 6.02 -23.97 -22.63
CA VAL A 469 6.79 -23.46 -23.77
C VAL A 469 8.30 -23.47 -23.47
N ARG A 470 8.71 -23.28 -22.21
CA ARG A 470 10.14 -23.24 -21.84
C ARG A 470 10.80 -24.60 -22.04
N THR A 471 10.09 -25.68 -21.75
CA THR A 471 10.61 -27.04 -21.98
C THR A 471 10.75 -27.34 -23.46
N LEU A 472 9.77 -26.97 -24.29
CA LEU A 472 9.85 -27.13 -25.75
C LEU A 472 10.97 -26.27 -26.37
N LEU A 473 11.16 -25.02 -25.92
CA LEU A 473 12.24 -24.16 -26.41
C LEU A 473 13.64 -24.65 -26.02
N LYS A 474 13.78 -25.36 -24.89
CA LYS A 474 15.10 -25.82 -24.41
C LYS A 474 15.46 -27.22 -24.90
N TYR A 475 14.48 -28.14 -24.99
CA TYR A 475 14.70 -29.55 -25.27
C TYR A 475 13.91 -30.08 -26.48
N GLY A 476 13.13 -29.23 -27.15
CA GLY A 476 12.32 -29.61 -28.31
C GLY A 476 13.15 -29.92 -29.55
N LEU A 477 12.55 -30.72 -30.43
CA LEU A 477 13.03 -31.06 -31.77
C LEU A 477 12.75 -29.92 -32.76
N PRO A 478 13.33 -29.90 -33.97
CA PRO A 478 13.10 -28.85 -34.96
C PRO A 478 11.61 -28.57 -35.24
N GLU A 479 10.78 -29.60 -35.26
CA GLU A 479 9.34 -29.51 -35.51
C GLU A 479 8.60 -28.76 -34.39
N ASP A 480 9.11 -28.81 -33.16
CA ASP A 480 8.52 -28.13 -32.00
C ASP A 480 8.54 -26.61 -32.16
N TYR A 481 9.57 -26.06 -32.80
CA TYR A 481 9.68 -24.63 -33.09
C TYR A 481 8.64 -24.21 -34.13
N GLY A 482 8.37 -25.06 -35.12
CA GLY A 482 7.29 -24.86 -36.09
C GLY A 482 5.92 -24.82 -35.39
N LEU A 483 5.66 -25.78 -34.48
CA LEU A 483 4.43 -25.81 -33.69
C LEU A 483 4.26 -24.59 -32.79
N LEU A 484 5.33 -24.16 -32.11
CA LEU A 484 5.33 -22.95 -31.28
C LEU A 484 5.05 -21.69 -32.11
N ARG A 485 5.66 -21.60 -33.30
CA ARG A 485 5.44 -20.52 -34.25
C ARG A 485 3.98 -20.45 -34.70
N ASP A 486 3.41 -21.60 -35.09
CA ASP A 486 2.02 -21.68 -35.55
C ASP A 486 1.02 -21.38 -34.44
N ALA A 487 1.28 -21.88 -33.22
CA ALA A 487 0.46 -21.57 -32.05
C ALA A 487 0.46 -20.08 -31.73
N GLU A 488 1.63 -19.43 -31.79
CA GLU A 488 1.75 -18.00 -31.53
C GLU A 488 1.09 -17.15 -32.62
N ARG A 489 1.26 -17.53 -33.89
CA ARG A 489 0.54 -16.91 -35.01
C ARG A 489 -0.96 -17.03 -34.81
N LYS A 490 -1.49 -18.23 -34.55
CA LYS A 490 -2.92 -18.44 -34.26
C LYS A 490 -3.41 -17.61 -33.07
N ARG A 491 -2.58 -17.43 -32.03
CA ARG A 491 -2.92 -16.61 -30.87
C ARG A 491 -2.97 -15.12 -31.21
N ARG A 492 -1.97 -14.57 -31.89
CA ARG A 492 -1.97 -13.18 -32.40
C ARG A 492 -3.16 -12.91 -33.29
N LEU A 493 -3.52 -13.89 -34.11
CA LEU A 493 -4.70 -13.83 -34.97
C LEU A 493 -5.99 -13.73 -34.13
N LYS A 494 -6.13 -14.51 -33.06
CA LYS A 494 -7.31 -14.43 -32.17
C LYS A 494 -7.36 -13.17 -31.31
N ASN A 495 -6.21 -12.65 -30.88
CA ASN A 495 -6.14 -11.45 -30.04
C ASN A 495 -4.96 -10.56 -30.44
N PRO A 496 -5.14 -9.66 -31.43
CA PRO A 496 -4.10 -8.77 -31.91
C PRO A 496 -3.56 -7.80 -30.84
N GLN A 497 -4.32 -7.56 -29.77
CA GLN A 497 -3.97 -6.67 -28.66
C GLN A 497 -3.44 -7.40 -27.42
N ALA A 498 -3.35 -8.74 -27.44
CA ALA A 498 -2.76 -9.49 -26.33
C ALA A 498 -1.25 -9.31 -26.31
N ASN A 499 -0.79 -8.21 -25.69
CA ASN A 499 0.62 -8.03 -25.34
C ASN A 499 1.10 -9.07 -24.31
N ASP A 500 0.18 -9.64 -23.52
CA ASP A 500 0.43 -10.69 -22.54
C ASP A 500 0.45 -12.09 -23.16
N SER A 501 1.29 -12.29 -24.18
CA SER A 501 1.54 -13.65 -24.66
C SER A 501 2.45 -14.38 -23.68
N LEU A 502 1.96 -15.49 -23.10
CA LEU A 502 2.77 -16.43 -22.29
C LEU A 502 4.04 -16.88 -23.03
N TYR A 503 3.95 -16.91 -24.35
CA TYR A 503 5.04 -17.19 -25.25
C TYR A 503 6.05 -16.02 -25.30
N VAL A 504 5.59 -14.78 -25.42
CA VAL A 504 6.43 -13.57 -25.33
C VAL A 504 7.18 -13.53 -24.00
N PHE A 505 6.46 -13.79 -22.90
CA PHE A 505 7.06 -13.84 -21.56
C PHE A 505 8.08 -14.98 -21.44
N SER A 506 7.82 -16.14 -22.06
CA SER A 506 8.73 -17.29 -22.02
C SER A 506 9.98 -17.08 -22.88
N LEU A 507 9.83 -16.54 -24.09
CA LEU A 507 10.94 -16.17 -24.99
C LEU A 507 11.80 -15.09 -24.34
N SER A 508 11.16 -14.04 -23.82
CA SER A 508 11.77 -12.96 -23.04
C SER A 508 12.55 -13.48 -21.84
N PHE A 509 11.98 -14.40 -21.06
CA PHE A 509 12.65 -15.01 -19.91
C PHE A 509 13.82 -15.88 -20.33
N LEU A 510 13.69 -16.66 -21.41
CA LEU A 510 14.74 -17.52 -21.92
C LEU A 510 15.92 -16.68 -22.44
N LEU A 511 15.63 -15.59 -23.14
CA LEU A 511 16.64 -14.63 -23.57
C LEU A 511 17.27 -13.93 -22.35
N SER A 512 16.50 -13.48 -21.36
CA SER A 512 17.04 -12.73 -20.22
C SER A 512 17.82 -13.57 -19.20
N SER A 513 17.43 -14.82 -18.98
CA SER A 513 18.10 -15.73 -18.02
C SER A 513 19.42 -16.31 -18.56
N HIS A 514 19.75 -16.09 -19.83
CA HIS A 514 20.99 -16.53 -20.48
C HIS A 514 21.93 -15.37 -20.90
N LEU A 515 21.65 -14.12 -20.46
CA LEU A 515 22.39 -12.93 -20.92
C LEU A 515 23.72 -12.59 -20.21
N PRO A 516 24.09 -13.06 -19.00
CA PRO A 516 25.42 -12.74 -18.46
C PRO A 516 26.54 -13.70 -18.86
N GLU A 517 26.25 -14.89 -19.41
CA GLU A 517 27.26 -15.86 -19.83
C GLU A 517 27.04 -16.22 -21.31
N PRO A 518 28.01 -15.97 -22.22
CA PRO A 518 27.84 -16.36 -23.61
C PRO A 518 28.18 -17.85 -23.82
N PRO A 519 27.60 -18.49 -24.84
CA PRO A 519 26.62 -17.94 -25.76
C PRO A 519 25.21 -18.47 -25.46
N VAL A 520 24.21 -17.64 -25.77
CA VAL A 520 22.88 -18.12 -26.19
C VAL A 520 23.10 -19.36 -27.10
N PRO A 521 22.37 -20.47 -26.89
CA PRO A 521 22.67 -21.72 -27.56
C PRO A 521 22.71 -21.55 -29.08
N THR A 522 23.62 -22.27 -29.72
CA THR A 522 23.74 -22.61 -31.16
C THR A 522 22.47 -23.23 -31.77
N ASN A 523 21.32 -23.05 -31.12
CA ASN A 523 20.06 -23.61 -31.53
C ASN A 523 19.48 -22.82 -32.70
N LEU A 524 19.93 -23.18 -33.89
CA LEU A 524 19.53 -22.62 -35.19
C LEU A 524 18.00 -22.67 -35.41
N PHE A 525 17.28 -23.54 -34.71
CA PHE A 525 15.83 -23.69 -34.81
C PHE A 525 15.05 -22.53 -34.17
N LEU A 526 15.68 -21.71 -33.32
CA LEU A 526 15.07 -20.52 -32.74
C LEU A 526 14.91 -19.36 -33.72
N VAL A 527 15.69 -19.31 -34.80
CA VAL A 527 15.73 -18.14 -35.69
C VAL A 527 14.35 -17.76 -36.26
N PRO A 528 13.56 -18.67 -36.88
CA PRO A 528 12.24 -18.31 -37.42
C PRO A 528 11.30 -17.71 -36.39
N LEU A 529 11.46 -18.19 -35.16
CA LEU A 529 10.65 -17.87 -34.02
C LEU A 529 11.03 -16.49 -33.43
N LEU A 530 12.33 -16.19 -33.35
CA LEU A 530 12.85 -14.87 -32.98
C LEU A 530 12.45 -13.80 -34.01
N VAL A 531 12.46 -14.14 -35.31
CA VAL A 531 11.99 -13.23 -36.37
C VAL A 531 10.53 -12.86 -36.17
N ASP A 532 9.65 -13.83 -35.91
CA ASP A 532 8.24 -13.54 -35.63
C ASP A 532 8.10 -12.63 -34.38
N GLY A 533 9.03 -12.74 -33.43
CA GLY A 533 9.15 -11.89 -32.24
C GLY A 533 9.47 -10.42 -32.49
N LEU A 534 10.04 -10.05 -33.65
CA LEU A 534 10.36 -8.66 -34.01
C LEU A 534 9.13 -7.75 -34.13
N ALA A 535 7.94 -8.32 -34.25
CA ALA A 535 6.69 -7.55 -34.23
C ALA A 535 6.32 -7.03 -32.82
N TYR A 536 6.95 -7.52 -31.74
CA TYR A 536 6.66 -7.11 -30.36
C TYR A 536 7.47 -5.90 -29.89
N ARG A 537 7.17 -4.72 -30.46
CA ARG A 537 7.91 -3.46 -30.24
C ARG A 537 7.47 -2.67 -29.01
N GLU A 538 6.42 -3.12 -28.34
CA GLU A 538 5.95 -2.48 -27.12
C GLU A 538 6.82 -2.85 -25.93
N ILE A 539 7.16 -1.84 -25.13
CA ILE A 539 7.91 -2.02 -23.89
C ILE A 539 6.90 -2.54 -22.84
N HIS A 540 7.09 -3.79 -22.42
CA HIS A 540 6.25 -4.41 -21.39
C HIS A 540 6.44 -3.69 -20.05
N GLU A 541 5.38 -3.52 -19.25
CA GLU A 541 5.41 -2.73 -17.99
C GLU A 541 6.51 -3.15 -16.99
N MET A 542 6.97 -4.41 -17.03
CA MET A 542 8.07 -4.90 -16.18
C MET A 542 9.48 -4.52 -16.68
N ARG A 543 9.60 -3.89 -17.86
CA ARG A 543 10.87 -3.57 -18.52
C ARG A 543 10.94 -2.06 -18.74
N LYS A 544 12.02 -1.42 -18.27
CA LYS A 544 12.14 0.04 -18.35
C LYS A 544 12.61 0.53 -19.74
N ASP A 545 13.53 -0.19 -20.38
CA ASP A 545 14.28 0.37 -21.52
C ASP A 545 14.26 -0.47 -22.82
N THR A 546 13.91 -1.77 -22.78
CA THR A 546 13.89 -2.64 -23.97
C THR A 546 12.58 -3.41 -24.17
N SER A 547 12.15 -3.48 -25.42
CA SER A 547 11.02 -4.30 -25.88
C SER A 547 11.43 -5.77 -26.03
N VAL A 548 10.48 -6.62 -26.40
CA VAL A 548 10.77 -8.03 -26.75
C VAL A 548 11.46 -8.10 -28.10
N ALA A 549 11.08 -7.22 -29.04
CA ALA A 549 11.75 -7.11 -30.33
C ALA A 549 13.24 -6.75 -30.19
N ASP A 550 13.59 -5.89 -29.22
CA ASP A 550 14.98 -5.54 -28.89
C ASP A 550 15.81 -6.78 -28.44
N ASP A 551 15.23 -7.66 -27.61
CA ASP A 551 15.89 -8.89 -27.18
C ASP A 551 15.98 -9.91 -28.33
N CYS A 552 14.92 -10.02 -29.14
CA CYS A 552 14.88 -10.90 -30.30
C CYS A 552 15.93 -10.51 -31.35
N VAL A 553 16.02 -9.23 -31.73
CA VAL A 553 17.01 -8.77 -32.71
C VAL A 553 18.42 -8.92 -32.17
N TYR A 554 18.64 -8.67 -30.87
CA TYR A 554 19.94 -8.91 -30.24
C TYR A 554 20.33 -10.40 -30.31
N ALA A 555 19.41 -11.32 -30.00
CA ALA A 555 19.65 -12.76 -30.11
C ALA A 555 19.88 -13.20 -31.57
N LEU A 556 19.11 -12.65 -32.51
CA LEU A 556 19.28 -12.90 -33.94
C LEU A 556 20.66 -12.46 -34.42
N ILE A 557 21.14 -11.29 -34.01
CA ILE A 557 22.49 -10.81 -34.32
C ILE A 557 23.56 -11.78 -33.84
N GLN A 558 23.41 -12.34 -32.64
CA GLN A 558 24.37 -13.30 -32.10
C GLN A 558 24.36 -14.62 -32.89
N ILE A 559 23.18 -15.07 -33.35
CA ILE A 559 23.03 -16.34 -34.07
C ILE A 559 23.42 -16.21 -35.56
N THR A 560 23.04 -15.12 -36.22
CA THR A 560 23.22 -14.93 -37.66
C THR A 560 24.46 -14.11 -38.03
N GLY A 561 25.01 -13.34 -37.07
CA GLY A 561 26.07 -12.36 -37.33
C GLY A 561 25.60 -11.07 -38.04
N HIS A 562 24.32 -10.96 -38.39
CA HIS A 562 23.79 -9.87 -39.22
C HIS A 562 23.16 -8.75 -38.38
N LYS A 563 23.68 -7.51 -38.48
CA LYS A 563 23.38 -6.41 -37.54
C LYS A 563 22.37 -5.33 -37.99
N GLU A 564 22.32 -4.97 -39.27
CA GLU A 564 21.51 -3.85 -39.81
C GLU A 564 21.58 -2.52 -39.03
N GLY A 565 22.71 -2.27 -38.34
CA GLY A 565 22.93 -1.07 -37.53
C GLY A 565 22.09 -1.00 -36.25
N TYR A 566 21.66 -2.13 -35.70
CA TYR A 566 21.02 -2.16 -34.38
C TYR A 566 22.07 -2.09 -33.26
N GLU A 567 21.98 -1.07 -32.41
CA GLU A 567 22.74 -0.97 -31.16
C GLU A 567 21.77 -0.87 -29.97
N ARG A 568 22.01 -1.65 -28.91
CA ARG A 568 21.09 -1.75 -27.76
C ARG A 568 20.93 -0.41 -27.00
N GLY A 569 21.96 0.44 -27.07
CA GLY A 569 21.99 1.76 -26.43
C GLY A 569 21.35 2.89 -27.23
N ASP A 570 20.97 2.67 -28.49
CA ASP A 570 20.37 3.69 -29.35
C ASP A 570 19.01 4.15 -28.84
N GLU A 571 18.55 5.32 -29.28
CA GLU A 571 17.20 5.79 -28.97
C GLU A 571 16.14 4.84 -29.53
N ARG A 572 14.95 4.81 -28.90
CA ARG A 572 13.87 3.87 -29.24
C ARG A 572 13.53 3.88 -30.73
N ASP A 573 13.47 5.04 -31.35
CA ASP A 573 13.11 5.19 -32.76
C ASP A 573 14.21 4.67 -33.70
N GLN A 574 15.48 4.87 -33.33
CA GLN A 574 16.64 4.32 -34.04
C GLN A 574 16.67 2.79 -33.96
N ARG A 575 16.44 2.23 -32.77
CA ARG A 575 16.33 0.78 -32.57
C ARG A 575 15.18 0.18 -33.37
N ASN A 576 14.00 0.80 -33.34
CA ASN A 576 12.86 0.36 -34.14
C ASN A 576 13.17 0.40 -35.64
N ALA A 577 13.82 1.45 -36.13
CA ALA A 577 14.23 1.55 -37.53
C ALA A 577 15.27 0.48 -37.92
N ALA A 578 16.18 0.11 -37.01
CA ALA A 578 17.11 -0.99 -37.24
C ALA A 578 16.41 -2.36 -37.25
N ILE A 579 15.42 -2.56 -36.38
CA ILE A 579 14.55 -3.75 -36.38
C ILE A 579 13.77 -3.86 -37.69
N ASP A 580 13.28 -2.74 -38.24
CA ASP A 580 12.61 -2.69 -39.55
C ASP A 580 13.55 -3.14 -40.68
N ARG A 581 14.75 -2.57 -40.76
CA ARG A 581 15.76 -2.97 -41.75
C ARG A 581 16.13 -4.45 -41.63
N TRP A 582 16.25 -4.94 -40.40
CA TRP A 582 16.53 -6.36 -40.12
C TRP A 582 15.40 -7.26 -40.64
N ALA A 583 14.14 -6.92 -40.33
CA ALA A 583 12.98 -7.67 -40.80
C ALA A 583 12.89 -7.65 -42.34
N ASP A 584 13.13 -6.50 -42.97
CA ASP A 584 13.13 -6.35 -44.43
C ASP A 584 14.23 -7.19 -45.11
N TRP A 585 15.45 -7.16 -44.56
CA TRP A 585 16.55 -8.02 -45.05
C TRP A 585 16.17 -9.50 -44.98
N TRP A 586 15.62 -9.94 -43.85
CA TRP A 586 15.22 -11.33 -43.64
C TRP A 586 14.19 -11.78 -44.67
N THR A 587 13.17 -10.96 -44.94
CA THR A 587 12.13 -11.27 -45.93
C THR A 587 12.66 -11.30 -47.36
N ARG A 588 13.55 -10.38 -47.74
CA ARG A 588 14.04 -10.33 -49.13
C ARG A 588 15.05 -11.43 -49.45
N ILE A 589 15.99 -11.69 -48.55
CA ILE A 589 17.17 -12.52 -48.84
C ILE A 589 17.53 -13.42 -47.66
N GLY A 590 17.49 -12.91 -46.43
CA GLY A 590 18.03 -13.60 -45.25
C GLY A 590 17.41 -14.98 -45.01
N GLN A 591 16.09 -15.15 -45.18
CA GLN A 591 15.45 -16.47 -45.03
C GLN A 591 15.96 -17.48 -46.07
N LYS A 592 16.14 -17.07 -47.32
CA LYS A 592 16.61 -17.95 -48.40
C LYS A 592 18.06 -18.37 -48.18
N GLU A 593 18.92 -17.42 -47.82
CA GLU A 593 20.32 -17.68 -47.47
C GLU A 593 20.44 -18.57 -46.23
N TRP A 594 19.60 -18.33 -45.22
CA TRP A 594 19.56 -19.14 -44.01
C TRP A 594 19.18 -20.59 -44.29
N LEU A 595 18.12 -20.82 -45.07
CA LEU A 595 17.68 -22.16 -45.44
C LEU A 595 18.66 -22.87 -46.37
N ALA A 596 19.42 -22.12 -47.19
CA ALA A 596 20.50 -22.69 -48.00
C ALA A 596 21.69 -23.13 -47.13
N THR A 597 22.02 -22.35 -46.09
CA THR A 597 23.14 -22.62 -45.18
C THR A 597 22.79 -23.70 -44.13
N TYR A 598 21.55 -23.69 -43.65
CA TYR A 598 21.07 -24.55 -42.57
C TYR A 598 19.75 -25.26 -42.94
N PRO A 599 19.76 -26.17 -43.93
CA PRO A 599 18.56 -26.85 -44.43
C PRO A 599 17.80 -27.63 -43.35
N GLN A 600 18.50 -28.12 -42.31
CA GLN A 600 17.91 -28.79 -41.15
C GLN A 600 16.94 -27.91 -40.35
N THR A 601 16.99 -26.57 -40.53
CA THR A 601 16.06 -25.65 -39.85
C THR A 601 14.70 -25.56 -40.53
N ARG A 602 14.54 -26.12 -41.74
CA ARG A 602 13.28 -26.07 -42.51
C ARG A 602 12.03 -26.48 -41.69
N PRO A 603 12.04 -27.56 -40.87
CA PRO A 603 10.88 -27.90 -40.04
C PRO A 603 10.47 -26.83 -39.02
N ALA A 604 11.43 -26.03 -38.53
CA ALA A 604 11.19 -24.97 -37.56
C ALA A 604 10.43 -23.77 -38.15
N PHE A 605 10.41 -23.64 -39.48
CA PHE A 605 9.64 -22.60 -40.15
C PHE A 605 8.15 -22.96 -40.31
N GLY A 606 7.74 -24.21 -40.01
CA GLY A 606 6.39 -24.72 -40.24
C GLY A 606 6.10 -25.01 -41.72
N ASN A 607 4.83 -25.18 -42.08
CA ASN A 607 4.40 -25.31 -43.48
C ASN A 607 4.60 -23.97 -44.23
N ILE A 608 5.81 -23.72 -44.74
CA ILE A 608 6.16 -22.51 -45.50
C ILE A 608 5.39 -22.42 -46.84
N ASP A 609 4.90 -23.54 -47.37
CA ASP A 609 4.39 -23.64 -48.74
C ASP A 609 2.92 -23.25 -48.94
N GLU A 610 2.22 -22.78 -47.90
CA GLU A 610 0.85 -22.25 -48.03
C GLU A 610 0.82 -20.71 -48.17
N THR A 611 1.70 -20.15 -49.01
CA THR A 611 1.32 -18.88 -49.63
C THR A 611 0.22 -19.24 -50.63
N PRO A 612 -1.04 -18.74 -50.52
CA PRO A 612 -2.10 -19.11 -51.46
C PRO A 612 -1.66 -18.70 -52.86
N SER A 613 -1.17 -19.66 -53.66
CA SER A 613 -0.37 -19.36 -54.84
C SER A 613 -1.19 -18.78 -56.00
N LYS A 614 -2.52 -18.65 -55.84
CA LYS A 614 -3.40 -17.86 -56.69
C LYS A 614 -4.57 -17.37 -55.83
N LEU A 615 -4.62 -16.08 -55.52
CA LEU A 615 -5.84 -15.46 -55.04
C LEU A 615 -6.87 -15.52 -56.17
N ASP A 616 -7.86 -16.40 -56.08
CA ASP A 616 -8.98 -16.42 -57.03
C ASP A 616 -9.89 -15.23 -56.76
N LEU A 617 -9.55 -14.08 -57.35
CA LEU A 617 -10.34 -12.86 -57.23
C LEU A 617 -11.79 -13.09 -57.63
N ALA A 618 -12.08 -14.02 -58.56
CA ALA A 618 -13.45 -14.28 -59.02
C ALA A 618 -14.38 -14.81 -57.92
N SER A 619 -13.82 -15.40 -56.86
CA SER A 619 -14.57 -15.86 -55.67
C SER A 619 -15.02 -14.73 -54.73
N PHE A 620 -14.53 -13.50 -54.92
CA PHE A 620 -14.90 -12.34 -54.11
C PHE A 620 -16.08 -11.56 -54.71
N PRO A 621 -16.89 -10.86 -53.87
CA PRO A 621 -17.96 -9.99 -54.33
C PRO A 621 -17.45 -8.88 -55.26
N GLU A 622 -18.34 -8.30 -56.08
CA GLU A 622 -18.00 -7.20 -57.02
C GLU A 622 -17.30 -6.02 -56.34
N VAL A 623 -17.58 -5.79 -55.06
CA VAL A 623 -16.95 -4.75 -54.24
C VAL A 623 -16.32 -5.38 -53.01
N ILE A 624 -15.02 -5.14 -52.83
CA ILE A 624 -14.19 -5.74 -51.79
C ILE A 624 -13.80 -4.65 -50.78
N PRO A 625 -13.99 -4.88 -49.46
CA PRO A 625 -13.54 -3.95 -48.44
C PRO A 625 -12.01 -4.00 -48.30
N VAL A 626 -11.38 -2.84 -48.39
CA VAL A 626 -9.93 -2.61 -48.23
C VAL A 626 -9.70 -1.73 -47.01
N LEU A 627 -8.81 -2.17 -46.13
CA LEU A 627 -8.40 -1.44 -44.94
C LEU A 627 -7.32 -0.39 -45.28
N PRO A 628 -7.32 0.76 -44.58
CA PRO A 628 -6.23 1.74 -44.65
C PRO A 628 -4.91 1.15 -44.14
N ALA A 629 -3.79 1.79 -44.47
CA ALA A 629 -2.47 1.32 -44.08
C ALA A 629 -2.25 1.37 -42.56
N GLY A 630 -2.85 2.35 -41.88
CA GLY A 630 -2.77 2.51 -40.42
C GLY A 630 -3.61 1.47 -39.64
N ALA A 631 -2.98 0.81 -38.66
CA ALA A 631 -3.56 -0.31 -37.91
C ALA A 631 -4.77 0.03 -37.00
N THR A 632 -5.11 1.31 -36.83
CA THR A 632 -6.10 1.80 -35.85
C THR A 632 -7.35 2.43 -36.47
N SER A 633 -7.42 2.55 -37.80
CA SER A 633 -8.57 3.18 -38.44
C SER A 633 -9.72 2.18 -38.64
N ILE A 634 -10.92 2.60 -38.22
CA ILE A 634 -12.18 1.85 -38.35
C ILE A 634 -12.77 2.00 -39.77
N VAL A 635 -12.16 2.85 -40.61
CA VAL A 635 -12.64 3.15 -41.96
C VAL A 635 -12.34 1.98 -42.89
N ARG A 636 -13.33 1.58 -43.71
CA ARG A 636 -13.17 0.58 -44.76
C ARG A 636 -13.46 1.21 -46.11
N TYR A 637 -12.58 1.00 -47.08
CA TYR A 637 -12.77 1.46 -48.46
C TYR A 637 -13.41 0.35 -49.28
N SER A 638 -14.52 0.64 -49.92
CA SER A 638 -15.21 -0.31 -50.81
C SER A 638 -14.68 -0.14 -52.23
N LEU A 639 -13.81 -1.04 -52.70
CA LEU A 639 -13.19 -0.97 -54.04
C LEU A 639 -13.74 -2.07 -54.96
N PRO A 640 -13.99 -1.80 -56.25
CA PRO A 640 -14.32 -2.84 -57.22
C PRO A 640 -13.27 -3.96 -57.24
N ARG A 641 -13.72 -5.21 -57.34
CA ARG A 641 -12.87 -6.40 -57.39
C ARG A 641 -11.73 -6.30 -58.39
N GLU A 642 -12.00 -5.81 -59.60
CA GLU A 642 -10.99 -5.62 -60.65
C GLU A 642 -9.91 -4.61 -60.23
N GLN A 643 -10.32 -3.55 -59.52
CA GLN A 643 -9.41 -2.55 -59.00
C GLN A 643 -8.55 -3.12 -57.86
N VAL A 644 -9.14 -3.93 -56.96
CA VAL A 644 -8.37 -4.65 -55.93
C VAL A 644 -7.36 -5.61 -56.58
N GLY A 645 -7.76 -6.32 -57.63
CA GLY A 645 -6.84 -7.17 -58.38
C GLY A 645 -5.64 -6.42 -58.96
N LEU A 646 -5.89 -5.27 -59.59
CA LEU A 646 -4.83 -4.40 -60.11
C LEU A 646 -3.92 -3.84 -59.00
N LEU A 647 -4.49 -3.47 -57.86
CA LEU A 647 -3.74 -2.94 -56.72
C LEU A 647 -2.91 -4.01 -56.03
N VAL A 648 -3.40 -5.26 -55.96
CA VAL A 648 -2.65 -6.43 -55.48
C VAL A 648 -1.51 -6.77 -56.44
N GLN A 649 -1.77 -6.79 -57.75
CA GLN A 649 -0.73 -7.01 -58.77
C GLN A 649 0.37 -5.95 -58.73
N ARG A 650 0.01 -4.70 -58.40
CA ARG A 650 0.95 -3.57 -58.28
C ARG A 650 1.64 -3.49 -56.92
N GLY A 651 1.33 -4.39 -55.97
CA GLY A 651 1.89 -4.35 -54.61
C GLY A 651 1.44 -3.14 -53.78
N ILE A 652 0.35 -2.46 -54.18
CA ILE A 652 -0.24 -1.31 -53.46
C ILE A 652 -1.17 -1.79 -52.34
N ILE A 653 -1.78 -2.95 -52.53
CA ILE A 653 -2.59 -3.63 -51.52
C ILE A 653 -1.99 -5.01 -51.30
N HIS A 654 -1.82 -5.41 -50.05
CA HIS A 654 -1.61 -6.82 -49.71
C HIS A 654 -2.91 -7.43 -49.23
N PHE A 655 -3.03 -8.75 -49.37
CA PHE A 655 -4.15 -9.49 -48.81
C PHE A 655 -3.67 -10.48 -47.76
N LYS A 656 -4.53 -10.79 -46.81
CA LYS A 656 -4.28 -11.78 -45.77
C LYS A 656 -5.56 -12.56 -45.50
N GLU A 657 -5.48 -13.88 -45.58
CA GLU A 657 -6.61 -14.75 -45.29
C GLU A 657 -6.74 -14.98 -43.77
N PHE A 658 -7.96 -14.86 -43.25
CA PHE A 658 -8.27 -14.97 -41.84
C PHE A 658 -9.59 -15.74 -41.64
N ALA A 659 -9.52 -16.96 -41.10
CA ALA A 659 -10.69 -17.80 -40.81
C ALA A 659 -11.65 -17.97 -42.01
N GLY A 660 -11.10 -18.13 -43.21
CA GLY A 660 -11.88 -18.23 -44.47
C GLY A 660 -12.33 -16.88 -45.04
N VAL A 661 -11.93 -15.75 -44.45
CA VAL A 661 -12.21 -14.40 -44.95
C VAL A 661 -10.91 -13.72 -45.35
N THR A 662 -10.77 -13.34 -46.62
CA THR A 662 -9.60 -12.58 -47.07
C THR A 662 -9.80 -11.09 -46.81
N GLN A 663 -8.87 -10.49 -46.07
CA GLN A 663 -8.80 -9.05 -45.84
C GLN A 663 -7.77 -8.43 -46.76
N PHE A 664 -8.08 -7.26 -47.31
CA PHE A 664 -7.21 -6.48 -48.18
C PHE A 664 -6.80 -5.20 -47.46
N ARG A 665 -5.54 -4.80 -47.56
CA ARG A 665 -5.01 -3.59 -46.89
C ARG A 665 -3.98 -2.87 -47.74
N PHE A 666 -4.00 -1.54 -47.74
CA PHE A 666 -2.94 -0.73 -48.34
C PHE A 666 -1.58 -1.01 -47.68
N THR A 667 -0.53 -1.13 -48.49
CA THR A 667 0.83 -1.44 -48.01
C THR A 667 1.49 -0.27 -47.28
N SER A 668 1.14 0.98 -47.63
CA SER A 668 1.63 2.19 -46.96
C SER A 668 0.61 3.34 -47.02
N GLU A 669 0.69 4.28 -46.07
CA GLU A 669 -0.13 5.51 -46.09
C GLU A 669 0.15 6.34 -47.36
N THR A 670 1.36 6.24 -47.91
CA THR A 670 1.75 6.92 -49.16
C THR A 670 1.02 6.33 -50.36
N ASP A 671 0.87 5.00 -50.42
CA ASP A 671 0.19 4.33 -51.53
C ASP A 671 -1.33 4.52 -51.43
N GLU A 672 -1.87 4.53 -50.21
CA GLU A 672 -3.24 4.96 -49.92
C GLU A 672 -3.48 6.39 -50.42
N TYR A 673 -2.61 7.34 -50.05
CA TYR A 673 -2.73 8.73 -50.47
C TYR A 673 -2.61 8.90 -52.00
N LYS A 674 -1.64 8.24 -52.63
CA LYS A 674 -1.46 8.26 -54.10
C LYS A 674 -2.67 7.70 -54.82
N PHE A 675 -3.26 6.62 -54.30
CA PHE A 675 -4.48 6.04 -54.83
C PHE A 675 -5.60 7.07 -54.85
N PHE A 676 -5.95 7.68 -53.71
CA PHE A 676 -7.03 8.66 -53.61
C PHE A 676 -6.78 9.96 -54.39
N ARG A 677 -5.53 10.37 -54.54
CA ARG A 677 -5.19 11.54 -55.37
C ARG A 677 -5.37 11.27 -56.86
N SER A 678 -5.21 10.01 -57.29
CA SER A 678 -5.34 9.59 -58.68
C SER A 678 -6.78 9.29 -59.12
N THR A 679 -7.67 8.96 -58.19
CA THR A 679 -9.10 8.73 -58.45
C THR A 679 -9.86 10.06 -58.38
N LYS A 680 -10.25 10.61 -59.55
CA LYS A 680 -11.19 11.73 -59.60
C LYS A 680 -12.49 11.32 -58.89
N PRO A 681 -13.06 12.13 -57.96
CA PRO A 681 -14.34 11.82 -57.36
C PRO A 681 -15.39 11.66 -58.46
N ALA A 682 -16.06 10.51 -58.51
CA ALA A 682 -17.16 10.30 -59.44
C ALA A 682 -18.24 11.35 -59.15
N ALA A 683 -18.64 12.12 -60.17
CA ALA A 683 -19.70 13.09 -60.05
C ALA A 683 -20.98 12.41 -59.53
N PHE A 684 -21.56 12.97 -58.47
CA PHE A 684 -22.78 12.46 -57.84
C PHE A 684 -23.91 12.39 -58.88
N ASN A 685 -24.25 11.19 -59.33
CA ASN A 685 -25.30 10.99 -60.32
C ASN A 685 -26.66 11.11 -59.62
N LYS A 686 -27.29 12.29 -59.71
CA LYS A 686 -28.61 12.61 -59.11
C LYS A 686 -29.77 11.71 -59.54
N LYS A 687 -29.58 10.79 -60.51
CA LYS A 687 -30.67 10.01 -61.11
C LYS A 687 -31.04 8.69 -60.42
N THR A 688 -30.28 8.17 -59.46
CA THR A 688 -30.57 6.82 -58.90
C THR A 688 -31.34 6.79 -57.58
N GLY A 689 -31.67 7.93 -56.98
CA GLY A 689 -32.75 8.01 -55.97
C GLY A 689 -32.65 7.05 -54.77
N ASP A 690 -31.44 6.62 -54.37
CA ASP A 690 -31.28 5.70 -53.25
C ASP A 690 -31.03 6.48 -51.95
N LYS A 691 -32.07 6.57 -51.11
CA LYS A 691 -32.08 7.28 -49.84
C LYS A 691 -31.72 6.32 -48.69
N ARG A 692 -30.44 6.22 -48.33
CA ARG A 692 -30.02 5.80 -46.98
C ARG A 692 -28.79 6.56 -46.52
N LEU A 693 -29.00 7.43 -45.51
CA LEU A 693 -28.07 8.00 -44.52
C LEU A 693 -28.19 9.54 -44.40
N VAL A 694 -29.14 9.98 -43.57
CA VAL A 694 -29.05 11.26 -42.85
C VAL A 694 -29.69 11.03 -41.47
N SER A 695 -28.92 11.17 -40.38
CA SER A 695 -29.47 11.25 -39.01
C SER A 695 -29.39 12.69 -38.50
N THR A 696 -30.50 13.11 -37.91
CA THR A 696 -30.89 14.43 -37.44
C THR A 696 -30.20 14.88 -36.14
N MET A 697 -29.99 16.20 -35.99
CA MET A 697 -29.70 16.90 -34.73
C MET A 697 -30.97 17.62 -34.23
N PRO A 698 -31.19 17.79 -32.91
CA PRO A 698 -32.11 18.80 -32.40
C PRO A 698 -31.40 19.94 -31.63
N MET A 699 -31.80 21.18 -31.92
CA MET A 699 -31.56 22.39 -31.10
C MET A 699 -32.64 22.54 -30.01
N LEU A 700 -32.36 23.34 -28.97
CA LEU A 700 -33.23 24.23 -28.13
C LEU A 700 -32.51 24.45 -26.77
N SER A 701 -32.54 25.55 -26.01
CA SER A 701 -32.85 26.99 -26.12
C SER A 701 -32.56 27.61 -24.72
N SER A 702 -32.25 28.91 -24.66
CA SER A 702 -31.80 29.70 -23.49
C SER A 702 -32.93 30.34 -22.64
N ASN A 703 -32.78 30.38 -21.30
CA ASN A 703 -32.94 31.58 -20.42
C ASN A 703 -33.31 31.24 -18.95
N SER A 704 -32.48 31.66 -17.98
CA SER A 704 -32.91 32.16 -16.65
C SER A 704 -31.74 32.84 -15.93
N PHE A 705 -31.97 34.07 -15.45
CA PHE A 705 -31.09 34.86 -14.59
C PHE A 705 -31.34 34.50 -13.12
N LEU A 706 -30.31 34.05 -12.40
CA LEU A 706 -30.09 34.18 -10.96
C LEU A 706 -28.62 33.77 -10.69
N LEU A 707 -27.84 34.63 -10.03
CA LEU A 707 -26.45 34.38 -9.63
C LEU A 707 -26.33 33.08 -8.80
N PRO A 708 -25.53 32.07 -9.17
CA PRO A 708 -25.26 30.95 -8.29
C PRO A 708 -23.96 31.15 -7.52
N MET A 709 -24.03 31.04 -6.19
CA MET A 709 -22.97 30.41 -5.40
C MET A 709 -22.62 29.09 -6.10
N MET A 710 -21.45 29.00 -6.73
CA MET A 710 -21.04 27.78 -7.40
C MET A 710 -20.57 26.76 -6.35
N ARG A 711 -21.45 25.80 -6.05
CA ARG A 711 -21.13 24.57 -5.32
C ARG A 711 -20.51 23.59 -6.31
N PHE A 712 -19.23 23.26 -6.14
CA PHE A 712 -18.59 22.17 -6.88
C PHE A 712 -18.56 20.91 -6.00
N GLU A 713 -19.09 19.80 -6.51
CA GLU A 713 -19.03 18.51 -5.82
C GLU A 713 -17.67 17.84 -6.08
N GLY A 714 -16.90 17.47 -5.06
CA GLY A 714 -15.71 16.62 -5.22
C GLY A 714 -14.42 17.33 -5.67
N VAL A 715 -14.10 18.51 -5.15
CA VAL A 715 -12.84 19.21 -5.44
C VAL A 715 -11.66 18.53 -4.74
N ALA A 716 -10.60 18.20 -5.49
CA ALA A 716 -9.37 17.63 -4.93
C ALA A 716 -8.33 18.70 -4.60
N LEU A 717 -8.18 19.72 -5.46
CA LEU A 717 -7.12 20.73 -5.35
C LEU A 717 -7.64 22.07 -5.87
N ALA A 718 -7.50 23.14 -5.08
CA ALA A 718 -7.71 24.52 -5.53
C ALA A 718 -6.42 25.32 -5.29
N THR A 719 -5.88 25.98 -6.32
CA THR A 719 -4.64 26.75 -6.19
C THR A 719 -4.72 28.08 -6.95
N PRO A 720 -4.47 29.23 -6.31
CA PRO A 720 -4.41 30.52 -6.98
C PRO A 720 -3.12 30.66 -7.79
N ASP A 721 -3.21 31.28 -8.96
CA ASP A 721 -2.06 31.77 -9.71
C ASP A 721 -1.62 33.16 -9.22
N THR A 722 -0.45 33.60 -9.70
CA THR A 722 0.14 34.88 -9.29
C THR A 722 -0.63 36.11 -9.76
N LYS A 723 -1.65 35.95 -10.61
CA LYS A 723 -2.52 37.02 -11.12
C LYS A 723 -3.87 37.05 -10.40
N GLY A 724 -4.07 36.20 -9.39
CA GLY A 724 -5.29 36.15 -8.58
C GLY A 724 -6.37 35.21 -9.13
N GLY A 725 -6.06 34.40 -10.16
CA GLY A 725 -6.98 33.39 -10.69
C GLY A 725 -6.90 32.07 -9.92
N THR A 726 -8.01 31.47 -9.52
CA THR A 726 -8.05 30.19 -8.79
C THR A 726 -8.28 29.02 -9.75
N TRP A 727 -7.34 28.08 -9.77
CA TRP A 727 -7.48 26.82 -10.50
C TRP A 727 -8.10 25.75 -9.60
N VAL A 728 -9.04 24.97 -10.11
CA VAL A 728 -9.77 23.94 -9.37
C VAL A 728 -9.70 22.61 -10.14
N VAL A 729 -9.28 21.53 -9.48
CA VAL A 729 -9.22 20.17 -10.03
C VAL A 729 -10.16 19.26 -9.24
N GLN A 730 -11.08 18.57 -9.92
CA GLN A 730 -12.07 17.65 -9.31
C GLN A 730 -11.57 16.19 -9.29
N TYR A 731 -11.84 15.44 -8.21
CA TYR A 731 -11.61 13.99 -8.11
C TYR A 731 -12.90 13.22 -8.43
N GLY A 732 -12.83 12.25 -9.34
CA GLY A 732 -13.95 11.39 -9.72
C GLY A 732 -14.34 11.61 -11.17
N SER A 733 -14.59 10.50 -11.88
CA SER A 733 -14.86 10.51 -13.32
C SER A 733 -16.12 11.31 -13.66
N PRO A 734 -16.09 12.25 -14.63
CA PRO A 734 -14.90 12.73 -15.36
C PRO A 734 -14.24 13.93 -14.65
N ASN A 735 -12.94 13.82 -14.37
CA ASN A 735 -12.14 14.84 -13.68
C ASN A 735 -12.12 16.16 -14.48
N ILE A 736 -12.76 17.22 -13.97
CA ILE A 736 -12.78 18.56 -14.59
C ILE A 736 -11.67 19.43 -13.95
N VAL A 737 -10.98 20.22 -14.79
CA VAL A 737 -10.09 21.31 -14.37
C VAL A 737 -10.77 22.63 -14.75
N ALA A 738 -11.02 23.51 -13.80
CA ALA A 738 -11.63 24.83 -14.01
C ALA A 738 -10.68 25.95 -13.56
N ILE A 739 -10.71 27.09 -14.25
CA ILE A 739 -9.95 28.30 -13.92
C ILE A 739 -10.96 29.40 -13.58
N TYR A 740 -10.75 30.09 -12.46
CA TYR A 740 -11.57 31.22 -12.03
C TYR A 740 -10.70 32.48 -11.94
N ASP A 741 -10.76 33.36 -12.94
CA ASP A 741 -9.88 34.54 -13.04
C ASP A 741 -10.38 35.79 -12.29
N GLY A 742 -11.40 35.64 -11.43
CA GLY A 742 -11.93 36.72 -10.59
C GLY A 742 -12.73 37.80 -11.32
N ASN A 743 -12.74 37.84 -12.65
CA ASN A 743 -13.39 38.90 -13.43
C ASN A 743 -14.36 38.33 -14.48
N ARG A 744 -15.61 38.12 -14.06
CA ARG A 744 -16.78 37.67 -14.86
C ARG A 744 -16.79 36.18 -15.19
N HIS A 745 -18.02 35.63 -15.27
CA HIS A 745 -18.40 34.24 -15.53
C HIS A 745 -17.81 33.62 -16.81
N THR A 746 -16.50 33.41 -16.85
CA THR A 746 -15.84 32.72 -17.94
C THR A 746 -15.14 31.49 -17.39
N ILE A 747 -15.91 30.40 -17.27
CA ILE A 747 -15.34 29.07 -17.42
C ILE A 747 -14.73 29.07 -18.83
N ARG A 748 -13.41 29.16 -18.97
CA ARG A 748 -12.76 28.94 -20.27
C ARG A 748 -12.86 27.46 -20.64
N TRP A 749 -14.03 27.14 -21.21
CA TRP A 749 -14.46 26.11 -22.15
C TRP A 749 -13.90 24.69 -22.08
N SER A 750 -14.87 23.78 -22.25
CA SER A 750 -14.75 22.43 -22.77
C SER A 750 -13.93 22.38 -24.06
N TYR A 751 -12.92 21.50 -24.12
CA TYR A 751 -12.50 20.96 -25.40
C TYR A 751 -13.68 20.18 -25.99
N THR A 752 -13.95 20.45 -27.27
CA THR A 752 -15.10 20.01 -28.05
C THR A 752 -15.39 18.50 -27.91
N ASN A 753 -16.68 18.16 -28.03
CA ASN A 753 -17.30 16.82 -27.93
C ASN A 753 -16.66 15.67 -28.74
N GLU A 754 -15.54 15.87 -29.42
CA GLU A 754 -14.88 14.83 -30.22
C GLU A 754 -13.88 14.01 -29.39
N HIS A 755 -13.29 14.53 -28.31
CA HIS A 755 -12.35 13.78 -27.47
C HIS A 755 -12.70 13.94 -25.98
N ARG A 756 -13.73 13.21 -25.51
CA ARG A 756 -13.91 12.95 -24.08
C ARG A 756 -12.74 12.10 -23.60
N TYR A 757 -11.70 12.72 -23.05
CA TYR A 757 -10.72 11.98 -22.28
C TYR A 757 -11.31 11.67 -20.90
N THR A 758 -12.10 10.62 -20.82
CA THR A 758 -12.30 9.90 -19.55
C THR A 758 -10.96 9.31 -19.17
N TYR A 759 -10.24 9.98 -18.28
CA TYR A 759 -9.05 9.41 -17.66
C TYR A 759 -9.51 8.55 -16.47
N PRO A 760 -9.29 7.23 -16.51
CA PRO A 760 -9.62 6.35 -15.38
C PRO A 760 -8.67 6.53 -14.19
N ASP A 761 -7.55 7.25 -14.37
CA ASP A 761 -6.48 7.35 -13.39
C ASP A 761 -6.44 8.71 -12.66
N PRO A 762 -6.15 8.73 -11.34
CA PRO A 762 -6.22 9.94 -10.51
C PRO A 762 -5.08 10.95 -10.77
N TRP A 763 -5.41 12.25 -10.65
CA TRP A 763 -4.43 13.34 -10.58
C TRP A 763 -3.73 13.32 -9.22
N ARG A 764 -2.39 13.42 -9.19
CA ARG A 764 -1.57 13.38 -7.98
C ARG A 764 -1.19 14.77 -7.45
N GLY A 765 -1.22 15.80 -8.29
CA GLY A 765 -0.84 17.15 -7.89
C GLY A 765 -1.15 18.19 -8.97
N ALA A 766 -1.20 19.45 -8.54
CA ALA A 766 -1.37 20.63 -9.37
C ALA A 766 -0.40 21.72 -8.90
N LEU A 767 0.24 22.42 -9.84
CA LEU A 767 1.20 23.49 -9.56
C LEU A 767 0.94 24.71 -10.47
N PRO A 768 0.34 25.79 -9.96
CA PRO A 768 0.21 27.03 -10.71
C PRO A 768 1.56 27.74 -10.83
N LEU A 769 1.72 28.48 -11.90
CA LEU A 769 2.97 29.11 -12.32
C LEU A 769 2.78 30.62 -12.45
N ASP A 770 3.88 31.38 -12.43
CA ASP A 770 3.86 32.85 -12.38
C ASP A 770 3.38 33.53 -13.67
N ASP A 771 3.43 32.84 -14.80
CA ASP A 771 2.93 33.34 -16.07
C ASP A 771 1.42 33.11 -16.24
N GLY A 772 0.79 32.42 -15.29
CA GLY A 772 -0.61 31.97 -15.35
C GLY A 772 -0.76 30.59 -15.98
N ALA A 773 0.33 29.82 -16.10
CA ALA A 773 0.26 28.41 -16.48
C ALA A 773 0.00 27.49 -15.27
N MET A 774 -0.37 26.24 -15.54
CA MET A 774 -0.64 25.19 -14.55
C MET A 774 0.02 23.89 -14.96
N LEU A 775 0.73 23.24 -14.04
CA LEU A 775 1.25 21.89 -14.20
C LEU A 775 0.36 20.90 -13.44
N LEU A 776 -0.13 19.86 -14.11
CA LEU A 776 -0.84 18.75 -13.47
C LEU A 776 -0.03 17.46 -13.60
N PHE A 777 0.03 16.69 -12.52
CA PHE A 777 0.73 15.40 -12.47
C PHE A 777 -0.30 14.27 -12.49
N GLN A 778 -0.28 13.42 -13.52
CA GLN A 778 -1.14 12.25 -13.67
C GLN A 778 -0.33 10.98 -13.51
N GLU A 779 -0.83 10.00 -12.75
CA GLU A 779 -0.19 8.68 -12.64
C GLU A 779 -1.00 7.65 -13.44
N ARG A 780 -0.49 7.22 -14.59
CA ARG A 780 -1.16 6.29 -15.51
C ARG A 780 -0.38 5.00 -15.59
N LYS A 781 -0.91 3.89 -15.03
CA LYS A 781 -0.28 2.56 -15.09
C LYS A 781 1.24 2.60 -14.81
N GLN A 782 1.63 3.23 -13.70
CA GLN A 782 3.03 3.45 -13.28
C GLN A 782 3.88 4.44 -14.12
N LYS A 783 3.32 5.14 -15.11
CA LYS A 783 3.95 6.28 -15.79
C LYS A 783 3.40 7.59 -15.25
N ARG A 784 4.26 8.54 -14.87
CA ARG A 784 3.82 9.87 -14.43
C ARG A 784 3.83 10.81 -15.63
N MET A 785 2.66 11.19 -16.10
CA MET A 785 2.51 12.21 -17.13
C MET A 785 2.45 13.59 -16.47
N VAL A 786 3.13 14.57 -17.08
CA VAL A 786 3.04 15.97 -16.67
C VAL A 786 2.31 16.77 -17.73
N HIS A 787 1.28 17.49 -17.34
CA HIS A 787 0.46 18.29 -18.25
C HIS A 787 0.68 19.77 -17.94
N LEU A 788 1.17 20.53 -18.92
CA LEU A 788 1.31 21.97 -18.83
C LEU A 788 0.14 22.64 -19.56
N PHE A 789 -0.62 23.45 -18.84
CA PHE A 789 -1.69 24.28 -19.36
C PHE A 789 -1.24 25.74 -19.32
N ALA A 790 -1.02 26.36 -20.48
CA ALA A 790 -0.58 27.76 -20.58
C ALA A 790 -1.53 28.53 -21.52
N GLY A 791 -2.55 29.18 -20.95
CA GLY A 791 -3.57 29.86 -21.75
C GLY A 791 -4.43 28.90 -22.57
N LYS A 792 -4.27 28.88 -23.90
CA LYS A 792 -4.95 27.92 -24.80
C LYS A 792 -4.09 26.69 -25.12
N GLU A 793 -2.83 26.69 -24.72
CA GLU A 793 -1.92 25.58 -25.01
C GLU A 793 -2.03 24.51 -23.93
N HIS A 794 -2.17 23.26 -24.37
CA HIS A 794 -2.04 22.07 -23.53
C HIS A 794 -0.89 21.23 -24.07
N LEU A 795 0.20 21.16 -23.29
CA LEU A 795 1.36 20.34 -23.62
C LEU A 795 1.41 19.15 -22.66
N GLN A 796 1.67 17.97 -23.21
CA GLN A 796 1.84 16.75 -22.44
C GLN A 796 3.29 16.31 -22.48
N PHE A 797 3.80 15.93 -21.33
CA PHE A 797 5.18 15.53 -21.12
C PHE A 797 5.19 14.13 -20.50
N PRO A 798 5.95 13.18 -21.08
CA PRO A 798 6.03 11.81 -20.57
C PRO A 798 6.71 11.69 -19.20
N SER A 799 7.39 12.74 -18.76
CA SER A 799 8.12 12.82 -17.49
C SER A 799 8.38 14.27 -17.10
N ILE A 800 8.72 14.52 -15.84
CA ILE A 800 9.15 15.82 -15.35
C ILE A 800 10.43 16.29 -16.05
N GLU A 801 11.32 15.34 -16.33
CA GLU A 801 12.55 15.58 -17.06
C GLU A 801 12.29 16.22 -18.43
N SER A 802 11.33 15.66 -19.19
CA SER A 802 11.02 16.15 -20.53
C SER A 802 10.41 17.55 -20.52
N LEU A 803 9.63 17.89 -19.49
CA LEU A 803 9.16 19.25 -19.25
C LEU A 803 10.36 20.18 -18.96
N ALA A 804 11.27 19.76 -18.08
CA ALA A 804 12.43 20.54 -17.67
C ALA A 804 13.42 20.79 -18.80
N GLN A 805 13.52 19.88 -19.77
CA GLN A 805 14.33 20.08 -20.97
C GLN A 805 13.68 21.08 -21.93
N ARG A 806 12.40 20.89 -22.25
CA ARG A 806 11.71 21.69 -23.26
C ARG A 806 11.39 23.10 -22.78
N GLU A 807 10.99 23.23 -21.52
CA GLU A 807 10.54 24.48 -20.91
C GLU A 807 11.53 25.00 -19.87
N ALA A 808 12.82 24.64 -19.95
CA ALA A 808 13.87 24.98 -18.97
C ALA A 808 13.86 26.47 -18.55
N SER A 809 13.80 27.37 -19.53
CA SER A 809 13.78 28.82 -19.29
C SER A 809 12.53 29.29 -18.55
N ARG A 810 11.36 28.69 -18.86
CA ARG A 810 10.12 28.98 -18.15
C ARG A 810 10.12 28.35 -16.77
N MET A 811 10.61 27.12 -16.62
CA MET A 811 10.77 26.46 -15.32
C MET A 811 11.71 27.22 -14.39
N ARG A 812 12.85 27.72 -14.88
CA ARG A 812 13.73 28.60 -14.09
C ARG A 812 12.98 29.83 -13.60
N ARG A 813 12.16 30.43 -14.47
CA ARG A 813 11.32 31.56 -14.11
C ARG A 813 10.31 31.14 -13.04
N TRP A 814 9.50 30.13 -13.29
CA TRP A 814 8.46 29.60 -12.38
C TRP A 814 8.99 29.22 -11.00
N LEU A 815 10.10 28.50 -10.95
CA LEU A 815 10.71 28.00 -9.72
C LEU A 815 11.50 29.09 -8.98
N SER A 816 11.89 30.15 -9.70
CA SER A 816 12.37 31.36 -9.04
C SER A 816 11.22 32.08 -8.34
N SER A 817 9.99 32.02 -8.86
CA SER A 817 8.93 33.01 -8.62
C SER A 817 7.85 32.75 -7.59
N ALA A 818 7.75 31.53 -7.08
CA ALA A 818 6.92 31.22 -5.93
C ALA A 818 7.60 30.17 -5.03
N PRO A 819 7.40 30.21 -3.69
CA PRO A 819 7.66 29.03 -2.89
C PRO A 819 6.67 27.95 -3.30
N LEU A 820 7.21 26.87 -3.87
CA LEU A 820 6.45 25.67 -4.19
C LEU A 820 5.77 25.13 -2.93
N TRP A 821 4.49 24.85 -3.06
CA TRP A 821 3.64 24.36 -1.99
C TRP A 821 4.14 23.04 -1.39
N ARG A 822 4.01 22.90 -0.07
CA ARG A 822 4.76 21.96 0.80
C ARG A 822 3.99 20.70 1.25
N ASP A 823 2.85 20.36 0.66
CA ASP A 823 1.94 19.42 1.34
C ASP A 823 1.89 17.99 0.82
N THR A 824 2.92 17.55 0.11
CA THR A 824 3.13 16.11 -0.09
C THR A 824 4.57 15.76 0.17
N GLY A 825 5.26 16.36 1.15
CA GLY A 825 6.62 15.95 1.60
C GLY A 825 7.73 15.81 0.54
N PHE A 826 7.44 16.08 -0.73
CA PHE A 826 8.17 15.59 -1.89
C PHE A 826 7.91 16.55 -3.05
N ASN A 827 8.80 17.52 -3.26
CA ASN A 827 8.81 18.29 -4.49
C ASN A 827 9.57 17.47 -5.53
N PRO A 828 8.95 17.07 -6.64
CA PRO A 828 9.67 16.36 -7.67
C PRO A 828 10.52 17.32 -8.53
N ILE A 829 10.49 18.64 -8.26
CA ILE A 829 11.24 19.68 -8.97
C ILE A 829 11.61 20.82 -8.02
N VAL A 830 12.86 21.28 -8.02
CA VAL A 830 13.30 22.51 -7.32
C VAL A 830 14.35 23.28 -8.15
N THR A 831 14.52 24.59 -7.93
CA THR A 831 15.70 25.33 -8.44
C THR A 831 16.63 25.75 -7.32
N ASP A 832 17.94 25.66 -7.56
CA ASP A 832 18.96 26.21 -6.65
C ASP A 832 19.22 27.72 -6.90
N LYS A 833 20.13 28.32 -6.13
CA LYS A 833 20.50 29.74 -6.26
C LYS A 833 21.26 30.06 -7.55
N SER A 834 21.90 29.06 -8.16
CA SER A 834 22.61 29.19 -9.43
C SER A 834 21.65 29.13 -10.63
N GLY A 835 20.36 28.91 -10.39
CA GLY A 835 19.35 28.78 -11.44
C GLY A 835 19.33 27.41 -12.10
N ASN A 836 19.97 26.40 -11.50
CA ASN A 836 19.89 25.04 -11.99
C ASN A 836 18.56 24.41 -11.57
N ILE A 837 17.98 23.58 -12.44
CA ILE A 837 16.73 22.87 -12.18
C ILE A 837 17.06 21.44 -11.76
N TRP A 838 16.60 21.07 -10.58
CA TRP A 838 16.68 19.74 -10.00
C TRP A 838 15.32 19.06 -10.13
N TRP A 839 15.30 17.75 -10.40
CA TRP A 839 14.06 16.98 -10.43
C TRP A 839 14.23 15.55 -9.95
N VAL A 840 13.14 14.93 -9.48
CA VAL A 840 13.00 13.55 -9.00
C VAL A 840 11.70 12.96 -9.54
N GLU A 841 11.78 11.78 -10.13
CA GLU A 841 10.64 11.00 -10.59
C GLU A 841 10.86 9.50 -10.31
N GLY A 842 10.13 8.97 -9.32
CA GLY A 842 10.32 7.57 -8.88
C GLY A 842 11.76 7.33 -8.40
N ASN A 843 12.51 6.50 -9.14
CA ASN A 843 13.91 6.15 -8.88
C ASN A 843 14.89 6.97 -9.73
N GLN A 844 14.44 8.00 -10.44
CA GLN A 844 15.28 8.83 -11.29
C GLN A 844 15.37 10.24 -10.71
N PHE A 845 16.53 10.86 -10.88
CA PHE A 845 16.72 12.26 -10.58
C PHE A 845 17.73 12.88 -11.54
N GLY A 846 17.69 14.21 -11.65
CA GLY A 846 18.59 14.91 -12.52
C GLY A 846 18.74 16.38 -12.20
N LEU A 847 19.81 16.95 -12.76
CA LEU A 847 20.18 18.34 -12.68
C LEU A 847 20.31 18.92 -14.09
N ILE A 848 19.76 20.11 -14.29
CA ILE A 848 19.92 20.91 -15.51
C ILE A 848 20.66 22.20 -15.15
N THR A 849 21.95 22.28 -15.52
CA THR A 849 22.81 23.48 -15.36
C THR A 849 22.99 24.14 -16.72
N GLY A 850 22.47 25.35 -16.94
CA GLY A 850 22.50 25.97 -18.28
C GLY A 850 21.87 25.08 -19.37
N THR A 851 22.68 24.59 -20.31
CA THR A 851 22.32 23.57 -21.33
C THR A 851 22.78 22.16 -20.99
N ASN A 852 23.61 22.01 -19.95
CA ASN A 852 24.19 20.74 -19.55
C ASN A 852 23.23 19.95 -18.65
N LYS A 853 23.25 18.64 -18.84
CA LYS A 853 22.38 17.68 -18.17
C LYS A 853 23.24 16.69 -17.40
N ILE A 854 22.97 16.56 -16.11
CA ILE A 854 23.55 15.52 -15.26
C ILE A 854 22.40 14.61 -14.82
N LEU A 855 22.43 13.36 -15.28
CA LEU A 855 21.47 12.33 -14.92
C LEU A 855 22.09 11.33 -13.96
N SER A 856 21.27 10.80 -13.05
CA SER A 856 21.66 9.69 -12.21
C SER A 856 20.44 8.85 -11.85
N ARG A 857 20.60 7.52 -11.85
CA ARG A 857 19.54 6.57 -11.44
C ARG A 857 19.78 6.16 -9.98
N CYS A 858 18.75 6.08 -9.14
CA CYS A 858 18.88 5.54 -7.77
C CYS A 858 19.50 4.13 -7.76
N ASP A 859 19.29 3.37 -8.84
CA ASP A 859 19.80 2.00 -9.02
C ASP A 859 21.34 1.95 -9.07
N GLU A 860 22.01 3.02 -9.53
CA GLU A 860 23.48 3.15 -9.52
C GLU A 860 24.04 3.38 -8.10
N PHE A 861 23.16 3.68 -7.14
CA PHE A 861 23.50 4.03 -5.76
C PHE A 861 22.96 3.01 -4.73
N LEU A 862 22.26 1.95 -5.16
CA LEU A 862 21.59 1.00 -4.27
C LEU A 862 22.50 -0.12 -3.75
N LEU A 863 22.74 -0.07 -2.43
CA LEU A 863 22.95 -1.23 -1.56
C LEU A 863 21.63 -2.02 -1.46
N GLY A 864 21.53 -3.15 -2.15
CA GLY A 864 21.06 -4.41 -1.54
C GLY A 864 19.58 -4.68 -1.19
N THR A 865 18.56 -3.89 -1.53
CA THR A 865 17.15 -4.30 -1.22
C THR A 865 16.19 -4.23 -2.41
N ARG A 866 15.58 -5.39 -2.73
CA ARG A 866 14.61 -5.57 -3.82
C ARG A 866 13.19 -5.11 -3.42
N THR A 867 12.55 -4.44 -4.36
CA THR A 867 11.09 -4.45 -4.63
C THR A 867 10.14 -4.03 -3.50
N TYR A 868 10.09 -2.74 -3.17
CA TYR A 868 8.84 -1.99 -2.89
C TYR A 868 9.07 -0.50 -3.25
N ALA A 869 8.00 0.22 -3.57
CA ALA A 869 8.03 1.55 -4.21
C ALA A 869 8.90 2.56 -3.43
N SER A 870 10.01 2.97 -4.03
CA SER A 870 10.91 3.99 -3.49
C SER A 870 10.30 5.38 -3.71
N PHE A 871 10.17 6.17 -2.63
CA PHE A 871 9.78 7.57 -2.72
C PHE A 871 11.03 8.43 -2.46
N GLY A 872 11.46 9.18 -3.49
CA GLY A 872 12.52 10.18 -3.38
C GLY A 872 11.95 11.58 -3.17
N GLY A 873 12.58 12.40 -2.33
CA GLY A 873 12.27 13.82 -2.13
C GLY A 873 13.46 14.73 -2.37
N LEU A 874 13.22 15.90 -2.96
CA LEU A 874 14.22 16.95 -3.10
C LEU A 874 14.01 18.03 -2.05
N ILE A 875 15.05 18.32 -1.28
CA ILE A 875 15.12 19.47 -0.38
C ILE A 875 16.03 20.50 -1.02
N ARG A 876 15.53 21.73 -1.11
CA ARG A 876 16.31 22.88 -1.59
C ARG A 876 17.18 23.41 -0.45
N HIS A 877 18.50 23.41 -0.63
CA HIS A 877 19.44 24.15 0.20
C HIS A 877 20.18 25.21 -0.63
N ASP A 878 20.65 26.25 0.05
CA ASP A 878 21.21 27.47 -0.52
C ASP A 878 22.39 27.25 -1.50
N ARG A 879 23.08 26.11 -1.43
CA ARG A 879 24.16 25.73 -2.37
C ARG A 879 24.14 24.27 -2.82
N THR A 880 23.34 23.41 -2.19
CA THR A 880 23.32 21.97 -2.45
C THR A 880 21.87 21.49 -2.64
N GLY A 881 21.65 20.67 -3.66
CA GLY A 881 20.44 19.84 -3.72
C GLY A 881 20.61 18.68 -2.74
N VAL A 882 19.60 18.37 -1.93
CA VAL A 882 19.60 17.14 -1.14
C VAL A 882 18.50 16.24 -1.64
N ILE A 883 18.86 15.04 -2.10
CA ILE A 883 17.88 14.01 -2.47
C ILE A 883 17.80 13.03 -1.31
N VAL A 884 16.60 12.89 -0.75
CA VAL A 884 16.30 11.91 0.29
C VAL A 884 15.56 10.75 -0.36
N SER A 885 16.17 9.57 -0.43
CA SER A 885 15.46 8.33 -0.74
C SER A 885 15.23 7.58 0.57
N VAL A 886 13.98 7.30 0.93
CA VAL A 886 13.66 6.66 2.20
C VAL A 886 12.99 5.31 1.97
N HIS A 887 13.66 4.25 2.40
CA HIS A 887 13.05 2.93 2.61
C HIS A 887 13.79 2.24 3.76
N ASP A 888 13.21 2.26 4.98
CA ASP A 888 13.79 1.79 6.25
C ASP A 888 15.14 2.40 6.69
N ALA A 889 15.88 2.99 5.75
CA ALA A 889 16.99 3.89 5.90
C ALA A 889 16.77 5.07 4.94
N ALA A 890 17.10 6.29 5.38
CA ALA A 890 17.20 7.44 4.50
C ALA A 890 18.61 7.46 3.90
N SER A 891 18.71 7.34 2.58
CA SER A 891 19.91 7.72 1.85
C SER A 891 19.78 9.20 1.51
N LEU A 892 20.67 10.02 2.06
CA LEU A 892 20.81 11.43 1.66
C LEU A 892 21.89 11.49 0.58
N LEU A 893 21.60 12.15 -0.53
CA LEU A 893 22.58 12.47 -1.56
C LEU A 893 22.80 13.98 -1.56
N PHE A 894 24.05 14.40 -1.53
CA PHE A 894 24.44 15.80 -1.59
C PHE A 894 25.04 16.10 -2.96
N PHE A 895 24.84 17.33 -3.41
CA PHE A 895 25.48 17.82 -4.61
C PHE A 895 26.16 19.14 -4.31
N ASP A 896 27.48 19.18 -4.47
CA ASP A 896 28.28 20.40 -4.38
C ASP A 896 28.56 20.91 -5.80
N GLY A 897 27.75 21.88 -6.25
CA GLY A 897 27.80 22.38 -7.62
C GLY A 897 27.48 21.29 -8.65
N GLU A 898 28.47 20.92 -9.48
CA GLU A 898 28.35 19.89 -10.52
C GLU A 898 28.75 18.48 -10.04
N ARG A 899 29.18 18.32 -8.78
CA ARG A 899 29.65 17.04 -8.25
C ARG A 899 28.60 16.36 -7.37
N ILE A 900 28.35 15.09 -7.64
CA ILE A 900 27.56 14.21 -6.75
C ILE A 900 28.46 13.74 -5.62
N CYS A 901 28.17 14.15 -4.39
CA CYS A 901 28.82 13.65 -3.18
C CYS A 901 27.93 12.53 -2.61
N LYS A 902 28.42 11.29 -2.63
CA LYS A 902 27.68 10.13 -2.12
C LYS A 902 27.50 10.26 -0.61
N GLY A 903 26.26 10.47 -0.15
CA GLY A 903 25.96 10.46 1.28
C GLY A 903 25.72 9.03 1.79
N GLY A 904 26.05 8.83 3.08
CA GLY A 904 25.83 7.58 3.79
C GLY A 904 24.35 7.28 4.06
N ASN A 905 24.09 6.05 4.53
CA ASN A 905 22.76 5.63 4.96
C ASN A 905 22.54 6.04 6.41
N VAL A 906 21.43 6.71 6.71
CA VAL A 906 20.97 6.95 8.09
C VAL A 906 19.77 6.07 8.38
N THR A 907 19.91 5.22 9.39
CA THR A 907 18.78 4.49 9.96
C THR A 907 17.91 5.49 10.71
N LEU A 908 16.73 5.79 10.16
CA LEU A 908 15.77 6.64 10.85
C LEU A 908 15.18 5.86 12.03
N PRO A 909 15.11 6.44 13.24
CA PRO A 909 14.45 5.80 14.36
C PRO A 909 12.98 5.54 14.02
N ARG A 910 12.59 4.27 13.86
CA ARG A 910 11.20 3.84 13.68
C ARG A 910 10.43 4.09 14.98
N LYS A 911 9.83 5.28 15.16
CA LYS A 911 8.72 5.45 16.10
C LYS A 911 7.40 5.47 15.33
N ARG A 912 6.51 4.54 15.67
CA ARG A 912 5.09 4.63 15.31
C ARG A 912 4.54 5.88 15.99
N LEU A 913 4.24 6.93 15.22
CA LEU A 913 3.27 7.92 15.65
C LEU A 913 1.90 7.21 15.65
N SER A 914 1.53 6.63 16.79
CA SER A 914 0.26 5.96 16.98
C SER A 914 -0.87 6.98 16.88
N GLY A 915 -1.57 7.03 15.75
CA GLY A 915 -2.89 7.69 15.65
C GLY A 915 -3.05 8.73 14.54
N MET A 916 -1.97 9.24 13.95
CA MET A 916 -2.02 10.10 12.78
C MET A 916 -1.26 9.39 11.65
N GLY A 917 -1.88 9.22 10.47
CA GLY A 917 -1.30 8.44 9.37
C GLY A 917 0.15 8.81 9.09
N TYR A 918 0.96 7.87 8.56
CA TYR A 918 2.40 8.01 8.27
C TYR A 918 2.82 9.45 7.89
N GLN A 919 3.20 10.26 8.87
CA GLN A 919 3.80 11.57 8.64
C GLN A 919 5.30 11.33 8.50
N TRP A 920 5.82 11.69 7.33
CA TRP A 920 7.24 11.60 7.04
C TRP A 920 8.00 12.60 7.91
N PRO A 921 9.20 12.25 8.42
CA PRO A 921 10.03 13.20 9.16
C PRO A 921 10.29 14.43 8.30
N ARG A 922 10.21 15.62 8.90
CA ARG A 922 10.57 16.86 8.21
C ARG A 922 12.07 16.94 8.02
N PHE A 923 12.51 17.57 6.95
CA PHE A 923 13.93 17.82 6.73
C PHE A 923 14.17 19.31 6.53
N VAL A 924 15.14 19.87 7.25
CA VAL A 924 15.47 21.29 7.23
C VAL A 924 16.97 21.47 7.05
N GLY A 925 17.37 22.00 5.91
CA GLY A 925 18.76 22.38 5.67
C GLY A 925 19.08 23.76 6.26
N THR A 926 20.29 23.94 6.80
CA THR A 926 20.76 25.18 7.44
C THR A 926 22.02 25.69 6.79
N ARG A 927 22.25 27.01 6.80
CA ARG A 927 23.40 27.62 6.09
C ARG A 927 24.77 27.11 6.54
N ASP A 928 24.88 26.56 7.74
CA ASP A 928 26.12 25.98 8.28
C ASP A 928 26.32 24.52 7.83
N GLU A 929 25.78 24.16 6.67
CA GLU A 929 25.96 22.83 6.05
C GLU A 929 25.43 21.66 6.90
N LEU A 930 24.42 21.93 7.74
CA LEU A 930 23.71 20.90 8.50
C LEU A 930 22.33 20.62 7.91
N ILE A 931 21.95 19.34 7.87
CA ILE A 931 20.58 18.88 7.62
C ILE A 931 19.99 18.38 8.92
N TRP A 932 18.92 19.05 9.37
CA TRP A 932 18.11 18.57 10.47
C TRP A 932 17.04 17.60 9.98
N VAL A 933 16.89 16.49 10.70
CA VAL A 933 15.85 15.49 10.53
C VAL A 933 14.88 15.61 11.69
N GLY A 934 13.64 15.95 11.38
CA GLY A 934 12.56 16.24 12.32
C GLY A 934 12.05 15.00 13.02
N SER A 935 12.13 15.01 14.34
CA SER A 935 11.48 14.04 15.22
C SER A 935 11.11 14.73 16.55
N SER A 936 10.61 13.99 17.54
CA SER A 936 10.50 14.53 18.92
C SER A 936 11.86 14.98 19.48
N GLU A 937 12.95 14.45 18.93
CA GLU A 937 14.34 14.84 19.17
C GLU A 937 15.01 14.98 17.81
N SER A 938 14.96 16.19 17.24
CA SER A 938 15.52 16.44 15.91
C SER A 938 17.04 16.29 15.93
N GLU A 939 17.60 15.65 14.91
CA GLU A 939 19.04 15.41 14.79
C GLU A 939 19.58 16.07 13.53
N ALA A 940 20.68 16.81 13.68
CA ALA A 940 21.38 17.47 12.59
C ALA A 940 22.56 16.60 12.13
N PHE A 941 22.73 16.47 10.83
CA PHE A 941 23.84 15.78 10.19
C PHE A 941 24.65 16.77 9.36
N ASP A 942 25.97 16.67 9.42
CA ASP A 942 26.83 17.36 8.46
C ASP A 942 26.68 16.74 7.04
N PHE A 943 27.30 17.36 6.03
CA PHE A 943 27.28 16.82 4.66
C PHE A 943 28.03 15.50 4.48
N ASN A 944 28.79 15.05 5.49
CA ASN A 944 29.39 13.73 5.56
C ASN A 944 28.50 12.71 6.28
N MET A 945 27.26 13.07 6.61
CA MET A 945 26.30 12.25 7.35
C MET A 945 26.73 11.89 8.77
N LYS A 946 27.63 12.66 9.37
CA LYS A 946 27.98 12.52 10.77
C LYS A 946 26.98 13.32 11.62
N PRO A 947 26.41 12.74 12.68
CA PRO A 947 25.65 13.48 13.67
C PRO A 947 26.46 14.67 14.16
N ALA A 948 25.92 15.87 13.99
CA ALA A 948 26.58 17.13 14.30
C ALA A 948 25.89 17.85 15.47
N ALA A 949 24.56 17.74 15.58
CA ALA A 949 23.80 18.34 16.67
C ALA A 949 22.50 17.56 16.94
N LYS A 950 21.94 17.74 18.12
CA LYS A 950 20.60 17.25 18.51
C LYS A 950 19.83 18.36 19.20
N PHE A 951 18.51 18.35 19.03
CA PHE A 951 17.64 19.31 19.69
C PHE A 951 16.30 18.66 20.09
N PRO A 952 15.85 18.81 21.35
CA PRO A 952 14.53 18.35 21.77
C PRO A 952 13.44 19.20 21.11
N GLY A 953 12.56 18.56 20.33
CA GLY A 953 11.53 19.22 19.52
C GLY A 953 11.66 18.93 18.02
N GLU A 954 10.55 19.09 17.31
CA GLU A 954 10.46 18.88 15.86
C GLU A 954 11.00 20.10 15.11
N VAL A 955 12.00 19.91 14.24
CA VAL A 955 12.51 20.97 13.39
C VAL A 955 11.44 21.44 12.39
N LEU A 956 11.25 22.75 12.31
CA LEU A 956 10.21 23.40 11.51
C LEU A 956 10.79 24.03 10.24
N LEU A 957 11.82 24.86 10.40
CA LEU A 957 12.47 25.59 9.31
C LEU A 957 13.80 26.21 9.76
N SER A 958 14.56 26.75 8.81
CA SER A 958 15.72 27.59 9.06
C SER A 958 15.48 29.00 8.50
N ASP A 959 16.04 30.01 9.15
CA ASP A 959 16.00 31.40 8.68
C ASP A 959 17.33 31.85 8.06
N ASN A 960 17.26 32.96 7.34
CA ASN A 960 18.40 33.54 6.65
C ASN A 960 19.48 34.14 7.56
N ARG A 961 19.27 34.20 8.88
CA ARG A 961 20.30 34.60 9.85
C ARG A 961 21.02 33.38 10.44
N GLY A 962 20.74 32.18 9.92
CA GLY A 962 21.29 30.93 10.42
C GLY A 962 20.57 30.40 11.66
N GLY A 963 19.41 30.98 12.03
CA GLY A 963 18.59 30.43 13.10
C GLY A 963 17.79 29.22 12.65
N VAL A 964 17.62 28.24 13.54
CA VAL A 964 16.80 27.04 13.32
C VAL A 964 15.60 27.09 14.25
N TRP A 965 14.43 26.80 13.70
CA TRP A 965 13.16 26.87 14.42
C TRP A 965 12.67 25.46 14.71
N PHE A 966 12.23 25.22 15.93
CA PHE A 966 11.72 23.96 16.44
C PHE A 966 10.36 24.19 17.11
N SER A 967 9.52 23.17 17.09
CA SER A 967 8.36 23.08 17.98
C SER A 967 8.63 22.02 19.03
N ASP A 968 8.55 22.42 20.29
CA ASP A 968 8.50 21.48 21.40
C ASP A 968 7.03 21.34 21.84
N TYR A 969 6.52 20.11 21.78
CA TYR A 969 5.16 19.81 22.17
C TYR A 969 5.15 19.36 23.62
N SER A 970 4.66 20.22 24.52
CA SER A 970 4.42 19.84 25.92
C SER A 970 3.10 19.05 25.98
N PRO A 971 3.13 17.73 26.24
CA PRO A 971 1.93 16.89 26.12
C PRO A 971 0.79 17.25 27.08
N GLY A 972 1.07 17.96 28.17
CA GLY A 972 0.11 18.18 29.26
C GLY A 972 -0.85 19.37 29.11
N ASN A 973 -0.62 20.30 28.19
CA ASN A 973 -1.35 21.58 28.16
C ASN A 973 -1.74 22.07 26.75
N GLY A 974 -1.41 21.31 25.70
CA GLY A 974 -1.62 21.73 24.31
C GLY A 974 -0.88 23.03 23.96
N LEU A 975 0.08 23.44 24.79
CA LEU A 975 0.99 24.53 24.52
C LEU A 975 2.12 23.99 23.65
N VAL A 976 2.25 24.57 22.47
CA VAL A 976 3.42 24.35 21.65
C VAL A 976 4.39 25.48 21.92
N VAL A 977 5.59 25.13 22.37
CA VAL A 977 6.66 26.10 22.55
C VAL A 977 7.37 26.20 21.22
N LEU A 978 7.28 27.36 20.59
CA LEU A 978 8.08 27.66 19.42
C LEU A 978 9.46 28.12 19.90
N ILE A 979 10.49 27.40 19.47
CA ILE A 979 11.87 27.66 19.86
C ILE A 979 12.65 28.07 18.62
N ARG A 980 13.38 29.17 18.71
CA ARG A 980 14.37 29.58 17.71
C ARG A 980 15.75 29.48 18.35
N VAL A 981 16.61 28.64 17.78
CA VAL A 981 18.03 28.53 18.14
C VAL A 981 18.82 29.38 17.15
N SER A 982 19.50 30.42 17.60
CA SER A 982 20.36 31.23 16.75
C SER A 982 21.64 30.48 16.35
N LYS A 983 22.40 31.03 15.39
CA LYS A 983 23.67 30.44 14.93
C LYS A 983 24.73 30.29 16.03
N ASP A 984 24.71 31.19 17.02
CA ASP A 984 25.56 31.13 18.22
C ASP A 984 24.97 30.26 19.35
N GLY A 985 23.88 29.53 19.08
CA GLY A 985 23.27 28.59 20.02
C GLY A 985 22.33 29.21 21.04
N GLN A 986 22.01 30.51 20.94
CA GLN A 986 21.05 31.13 21.86
C GLN A 986 19.63 30.72 21.53
N GLU A 987 18.91 30.25 22.56
CA GLU A 987 17.51 29.89 22.45
C GLU A 987 16.59 31.09 22.72
N SER A 988 15.56 31.23 21.91
CA SER A 988 14.44 32.13 22.16
C SER A 988 13.15 31.35 22.06
N ARG A 989 12.33 31.42 23.11
CA ARG A 989 11.11 30.63 23.25
C ARG A 989 9.88 31.53 23.22
N LEU A 990 8.82 31.05 22.58
CA LEU A 990 7.51 31.67 22.59
C LEU A 990 6.44 30.60 22.72
N GLU A 991 5.67 30.68 23.79
CA GLU A 991 4.53 29.79 24.02
C GLU A 991 3.36 30.23 23.15
N LEU A 992 2.85 29.32 22.32
CA LEU A 992 1.73 29.57 21.42
C LEU A 992 0.63 28.54 21.70
N PRO A 993 -0.44 28.92 22.43
CA PRO A 993 -1.54 28.03 22.75
C PRO A 993 -2.21 27.50 21.48
N GLY A 994 -2.21 26.17 21.32
CA GLY A 994 -2.86 25.50 20.20
C GLY A 994 -2.23 25.82 18.84
N LEU A 995 -0.90 25.86 18.70
CA LEU A 995 -0.25 25.93 17.38
C LEU A 995 -0.75 24.78 16.48
N ILE A 996 -1.39 25.13 15.36
CA ILE A 996 -1.98 24.21 14.39
C ILE A 996 -1.04 23.98 13.21
N ALA A 997 -0.40 25.04 12.70
CA ALA A 997 0.45 24.95 11.50
C ALA A 997 1.81 25.63 11.67
N VAL A 998 2.77 25.14 10.87
CA VAL A 998 4.18 25.53 10.86
C VAL A 998 4.36 27.02 10.57
N PRO A 999 5.36 27.70 11.18
CA PRO A 999 5.70 29.07 10.84
C PRO A 999 6.00 29.23 9.34
N CYS A 1000 5.52 30.33 8.76
CA CYS A 1000 5.89 30.78 7.43
C CYS A 1000 6.67 32.10 7.54
N LEU A 1001 7.94 32.10 7.13
CA LEU A 1001 8.81 33.28 7.23
C LEU A 1001 8.38 34.38 6.23
N ILE A 1002 8.08 35.56 6.76
CA ILE A 1002 7.89 36.80 5.96
C ILE A 1002 9.26 37.37 5.61
N ASP A 1003 10.14 37.40 6.60
CA ASP A 1003 11.49 37.92 6.48
C ASP A 1003 12.42 37.17 7.45
N ASN A 1004 13.64 37.68 7.62
CA ASN A 1004 14.70 37.06 8.42
C ASN A 1004 14.43 37.04 9.93
N SER A 1005 13.38 37.74 10.38
CA SER A 1005 13.00 37.91 11.77
C SER A 1005 11.52 37.69 12.00
N THR A 1006 10.66 37.76 10.99
CA THR A 1006 9.21 37.73 11.17
C THR A 1006 8.61 36.49 10.52
N ALA A 1007 7.72 35.79 11.24
CA ALA A 1007 6.98 34.64 10.73
C ALA A 1007 5.48 34.78 11.01
N TRP A 1008 4.65 34.11 10.22
CA TRP A 1008 3.26 33.85 10.55
C TRP A 1008 3.09 32.42 11.04
N VAL A 1009 2.34 32.22 12.10
CA VAL A 1009 1.93 30.91 12.62
C VAL A 1009 0.42 30.84 12.70
N HIS A 1010 -0.14 29.66 12.54
CA HIS A 1010 -1.57 29.43 12.74
C HIS A 1010 -1.77 28.72 14.06
N THR A 1011 -2.57 29.31 14.94
CA THR A 1011 -2.97 28.76 16.23
C THR A 1011 -4.47 28.49 16.23
N GLY A 1012 -4.96 27.76 17.23
CA GLY A 1012 -6.40 27.54 17.44
C GLY A 1012 -7.20 28.81 17.71
N ARG A 1013 -6.54 29.97 17.89
CA ARG A 1013 -7.18 31.29 18.01
C ARG A 1013 -7.14 32.11 16.72
N GLY A 1014 -6.38 31.68 15.72
CA GLY A 1014 -6.22 32.37 14.44
C GLY A 1014 -4.76 32.54 14.05
N LEU A 1015 -4.46 33.55 13.25
CA LEU A 1015 -3.10 33.81 12.77
C LEU A 1015 -2.35 34.70 13.73
N VAL A 1016 -1.13 34.33 14.04
CA VAL A 1016 -0.23 35.10 14.88
C VAL A 1016 1.00 35.45 14.07
N LYS A 1017 1.33 36.73 13.99
CA LYS A 1017 2.59 37.21 13.42
C LYS A 1017 3.57 37.33 14.56
N ILE A 1018 4.66 36.60 14.46
CA ILE A 1018 5.74 36.58 15.44
C ILE A 1018 6.97 37.25 14.86
N ARG A 1019 7.75 37.93 15.71
CA ARG A 1019 9.03 38.54 15.35
C ARG A 1019 10.11 38.10 16.32
N TYR A 1020 11.29 37.87 15.78
CA TYR A 1020 12.53 37.70 16.51
C TYR A 1020 13.28 39.03 16.54
N SER A 1021 13.35 39.65 17.71
CA SER A 1021 14.07 40.91 17.96
C SER A 1021 14.77 40.81 19.31
N GLN A 1022 15.98 41.37 19.43
CA GLN A 1022 16.73 41.42 20.71
C GLN A 1022 16.84 40.07 21.44
N ASN A 1023 17.12 38.98 20.70
CA ASN A 1023 17.20 37.61 21.25
C ASN A 1023 15.93 37.13 21.96
N LYS A 1024 14.77 37.64 21.52
CA LYS A 1024 13.46 37.24 22.02
C LYS A 1024 12.49 37.03 20.86
N LEU A 1025 11.60 36.06 21.02
CA LEU A 1025 10.43 35.89 20.15
C LEU A 1025 9.24 36.63 20.79
N GLU A 1026 8.58 37.48 20.01
CA GLU A 1026 7.44 38.27 20.44
C GLU A 1026 6.30 38.21 19.43
N VAL A 1027 5.06 38.25 19.91
CA VAL A 1027 3.88 38.40 19.06
C VAL A 1027 3.75 39.87 18.66
N VAL A 1028 3.71 40.15 17.36
CA VAL A 1028 3.61 41.50 16.80
C VAL A 1028 2.18 41.84 16.38
N SER A 1029 1.43 40.85 15.89
CA SER A 1029 0.02 41.04 15.55
C SER A 1029 -0.74 39.72 15.60
N GLU A 1030 -2.01 39.78 15.95
CA GLU A 1030 -2.93 38.64 15.90
C GLU A 1030 -4.11 38.98 15.00
N ALA A 1031 -4.51 38.04 14.16
CA ALA A 1031 -5.74 38.12 13.39
C ALA A 1031 -6.64 36.96 13.81
N SER A 1032 -7.77 37.29 14.45
CA SER A 1032 -8.78 36.30 14.82
C SER A 1032 -9.46 35.77 13.57
N SER A 1033 -9.22 34.51 13.24
CA SER A 1033 -9.76 33.87 12.05
C SER A 1033 -9.95 32.39 12.32
N ALA A 1034 -11.18 31.89 12.16
CA ALA A 1034 -11.49 30.48 12.30
C ALA A 1034 -11.12 29.73 11.01
N PHE A 1035 -9.85 29.40 10.83
CA PHE A 1035 -9.47 28.43 9.80
C PHE A 1035 -9.59 27.01 10.36
N PRO A 1036 -10.04 26.03 9.57
CA PRO A 1036 -10.02 24.63 9.97
C PRO A 1036 -8.60 24.19 10.34
N HIS A 1037 -8.50 23.14 11.17
CA HIS A 1037 -7.25 22.67 11.76
C HIS A 1037 -6.19 22.11 10.78
N GLU A 1038 -6.46 22.13 9.47
CA GLU A 1038 -5.56 21.64 8.43
C GLU A 1038 -5.31 22.72 7.36
N ALA A 1039 -5.15 23.96 7.85
CA ALA A 1039 -4.81 25.10 7.02
C ALA A 1039 -3.29 25.13 6.74
N LYS A 1040 -2.94 25.28 5.47
CA LYS A 1040 -1.57 25.35 4.99
C LYS A 1040 -1.24 26.77 4.61
N MET A 1041 -0.05 27.21 4.98
CA MET A 1041 0.38 28.61 4.92
C MET A 1041 1.61 28.77 4.03
N TRP A 1042 1.62 29.82 3.22
CA TRP A 1042 2.80 30.21 2.44
C TRP A 1042 2.80 31.71 2.22
N ILE A 1043 3.97 32.29 1.94
CA ILE A 1043 4.11 33.71 1.68
C ILE A 1043 4.60 33.88 0.24
N ASP A 1044 3.91 34.69 -0.54
CA ASP A 1044 4.35 34.99 -1.91
C ASP A 1044 5.51 36.01 -1.92
N ARG A 1045 6.07 36.26 -3.11
CA ARG A 1045 7.15 37.25 -3.29
C ARG A 1045 6.76 38.68 -2.89
N ALA A 1046 5.47 39.01 -2.92
CA ALA A 1046 4.97 40.31 -2.50
C ALA A 1046 4.77 40.41 -0.98
N GLY A 1047 5.11 39.35 -0.23
CA GLY A 1047 4.96 39.29 1.23
C GLY A 1047 3.52 39.00 1.67
N CYS A 1048 2.62 38.63 0.75
CA CYS A 1048 1.25 38.31 1.10
C CYS A 1048 1.21 36.89 1.68
N LEU A 1049 0.62 36.74 2.87
CA LEU A 1049 0.35 35.42 3.42
C LEU A 1049 -0.87 34.85 2.73
N TRP A 1050 -0.72 33.63 2.25
CA TRP A 1050 -1.77 32.82 1.68
C TRP A 1050 -2.04 31.62 2.59
N ILE A 1051 -3.32 31.30 2.71
CA ILE A 1051 -3.78 30.23 3.60
C ILE A 1051 -4.82 29.43 2.85
N ALA A 1052 -4.60 28.13 2.69
CA ALA A 1052 -5.58 27.24 2.11
C ALA A 1052 -5.93 26.15 3.12
N SER A 1053 -7.21 26.02 3.40
CA SER A 1053 -7.72 24.95 4.25
C SER A 1053 -8.62 24.04 3.44
N VAL A 1054 -8.46 22.74 3.66
CA VAL A 1054 -9.33 21.70 3.10
C VAL A 1054 -10.28 21.25 4.21
N GLY A 1055 -11.58 21.46 4.04
CA GLY A 1055 -12.62 20.97 4.94
C GLY A 1055 -13.44 19.89 4.25
N VAL A 1056 -13.93 18.91 5.00
CA VAL A 1056 -14.96 17.97 4.52
C VAL A 1056 -16.28 18.39 5.16
N ALA A 1057 -17.22 18.87 4.37
CA ALA A 1057 -18.58 19.19 4.81
C ALA A 1057 -19.56 18.40 3.93
N ASP A 1058 -20.48 17.66 4.55
CA ASP A 1058 -21.50 16.85 3.85
C ASP A 1058 -20.92 15.85 2.83
N GLY A 1059 -19.76 15.24 3.13
CA GLY A 1059 -19.07 14.33 2.20
C GLY A 1059 -18.42 15.02 0.99
N ARG A 1060 -18.28 16.34 1.01
CA ARG A 1060 -17.62 17.14 -0.03
C ARG A 1060 -16.39 17.84 0.52
N THR A 1061 -15.31 17.82 -0.26
CA THR A 1061 -14.07 18.53 0.03
C THR A 1061 -14.17 19.99 -0.46
N ILE A 1062 -14.02 20.95 0.45
CA ILE A 1062 -14.05 22.39 0.18
C ILE A 1062 -12.66 22.95 0.45
N ALA A 1063 -12.06 23.62 -0.54
CA ALA A 1063 -10.81 24.36 -0.39
C ALA A 1063 -11.09 25.86 -0.36
N VAL A 1064 -10.67 26.56 0.70
CA VAL A 1064 -10.83 28.02 0.82
C VAL A 1064 -9.46 28.66 0.92
N CYS A 1065 -9.16 29.61 0.02
CA CYS A 1065 -7.90 30.36 -0.02
C CYS A 1065 -8.11 31.81 0.45
N TYR A 1066 -7.28 32.28 1.38
CA TYR A 1066 -7.28 33.66 1.89
C TYR A 1066 -5.94 34.33 1.59
N SER A 1067 -5.94 35.63 1.29
CA SER A 1067 -4.74 36.46 1.13
C SER A 1067 -4.80 37.62 2.13
N THR A 1068 -3.70 37.92 2.83
CA THR A 1068 -3.65 38.98 3.85
C THR A 1068 -3.32 40.38 3.31
N ARG A 1069 -3.70 40.70 2.06
CA ARG A 1069 -3.49 42.04 1.51
C ARG A 1069 -4.46 43.07 2.08
#